data_AF-A0A8T4DPW5-F1
#
_entry.id   AF-A0A8T4DPW5-F1
#
_cell.length_a   1.000
_cell.length_b   1.000
_cell.length_c   1.000
_cell.angle_alpha   90.00
_cell.angle_beta   90.00
_cell.angle_gamma   90.00
#
_symmetry.space_group_name_H-M   'P 1'
#
loop_
_entity.id
_entity.type
_entity.pdbx_description
1 polymer ?
#
loop_
_entity_poly.entity_id
_entity_poly.type
_entity_poly.pdbx_seq_one_letter_code
_entity_poly.pdbx_strand_id
1 'polypeptide(L)'
;MSQGLLGAAGVSPAPSSFEPTLVSKISQEIELPPSSDYYLRFSAQSQTVEPKPVTPATDGLSEPILHAIATSPCWIQPRLTSQFHHLDNPESYACLLQNASTLFADEIAFSLACSPIGRVPSPALLKENAETLYEIDSWVDYAKIVEYNDGQGNYFSTIRYRVLENGTEHSYELPPEIYYWYVVHPQITNENIDAVYGSLWRQYLFNHNDLGYPLLKEKLAALHYLWDCESYFQPGFRLWNECIAQHPTAIEAVSYWVGKTVPYPAYGDRPGQASVIAHEHNGWCGELQKIAIAAQRAALVPSISACNVGEDHVWREFYERGWHENDNWWSDTGGAVNEPDVYAYHWGKNMSAIYQWRGDGTILEDTTRYIHPEDLITVRFDIKDAFLQPVDGARVVVLVKGPKDITYYKNLFWEKIQNVWDRLPAFLKGKILTVLFERFEQRFDAIPDIIDGRTITIWNYTDSEGRCSFQLGKNHDYLFLIQEGNLRKPWQLARHNVLRSLKTRTDKEFKIVLLDVSQRPQRITRRDIPLGDCLFHLSFSSHAYQLETHFITGGIGRHETFGAIECFFVDEENFQRYITGKAFTAFNSFEAANATLSVLASHQDWYVVFRNYAQATFVTVDFSLDVSVQTTDDHVQIVTPDTTLFATPLFNAGDTVHISGVATTDVVFLSFDHHPGTIECPVEDGEWSYVWHTSGEPLGAHRITVETDTAVSDESTVLLIDARPPTLSIDSPVDDAILEKGLLLISGNSSDNHGIDHVEVTIDTITRLASGTTRWNLTWDLTDLPLGDYSLVVTAVDTQGLVTTNIHTFALNESGQSWGPQILDLFHTPSNLTNTSNVIIFANVTTTGPFRLHHIVLFCDNGTETVSYEMYRYGDFPIQTRHEEDPLYNLSNHPLYGKELGQLLAGQIITYWVVAVDTARNTKQSEPSSFTID
;
A
#
# COMPACT_ATOMS: atom_id res chain seq x y z
N MET A 1 -16.06 16.66 -25.45
CA MET A 1 -16.24 16.74 -26.92
C MET A 1 -16.64 18.16 -27.32
N SER A 2 -15.91 18.83 -28.21
CA SER A 2 -16.38 19.93 -29.10
C SER A 2 -15.21 20.61 -29.83
N GLN A 3 -14.53 19.89 -30.73
CA GLN A 3 -13.56 20.52 -31.63
C GLN A 3 -14.28 21.38 -32.66
N GLY A 4 -13.94 22.66 -32.75
CA GLY A 4 -14.41 23.57 -33.79
C GLY A 4 -13.36 23.75 -34.87
N LEU A 5 -13.55 23.16 -36.05
CA LEU A 5 -12.67 23.39 -37.19
C LEU A 5 -12.81 24.84 -37.68
N LEU A 6 -11.68 25.54 -37.83
CA LEU A 6 -11.56 26.73 -38.66
C LEU A 6 -10.87 26.36 -39.98
N GLY A 7 -11.46 26.79 -41.10
CA GLY A 7 -11.09 26.30 -42.43
C GLY A 7 -9.79 26.89 -42.98
N ALA A 8 -9.04 26.07 -43.72
CA ALA A 8 -7.83 26.48 -44.40
C ALA A 8 -8.09 27.53 -45.50
N ALA A 9 -7.30 28.60 -45.51
CA ALA A 9 -7.18 29.54 -46.62
C ALA A 9 -5.83 29.30 -47.31
N GLY A 10 -5.85 29.00 -48.61
CA GLY A 10 -4.66 28.56 -49.33
C GLY A 10 -3.62 29.66 -49.55
N VAL A 11 -2.35 29.30 -49.34
CA VAL A 11 -1.18 30.14 -49.66
C VAL A 11 -0.48 29.55 -50.89
N SER A 12 -0.05 30.39 -51.83
CA SER A 12 0.75 29.95 -53.00
C SER A 12 2.22 29.74 -52.60
N PRO A 13 2.95 28.80 -53.24
CA PRO A 13 4.23 28.32 -52.71
C PRO A 13 5.30 29.40 -52.63
N ALA A 14 5.94 29.49 -51.47
CA ALA A 14 7.21 30.21 -51.31
C ALA A 14 8.35 29.42 -51.97
N PRO A 15 9.42 30.09 -52.45
CA PRO A 15 10.55 29.41 -53.08
C PRO A 15 11.49 28.80 -52.02
N SER A 16 11.51 27.46 -51.93
CA SER A 16 12.58 26.65 -51.33
C SER A 16 13.25 27.23 -50.08
N SER A 17 12.47 27.43 -49.02
CA SER A 17 12.99 27.70 -47.68
C SER A 17 13.45 26.40 -47.02
N PHE A 18 14.67 26.38 -46.46
CA PHE A 18 15.13 25.29 -45.60
C PHE A 18 14.17 25.11 -44.42
N GLU A 19 13.76 23.87 -44.15
CA GLU A 19 13.09 23.49 -42.92
C GLU A 19 14.16 23.39 -41.80
N PRO A 20 13.84 23.76 -40.54
CA PRO A 20 14.81 23.69 -39.45
C PRO A 20 15.01 22.24 -38.99
N THR A 21 16.27 21.80 -38.90
CA THR A 21 16.64 20.43 -38.48
C THR A 21 16.69 20.33 -36.96
N LEU A 22 16.23 19.22 -36.38
CA LEU A 22 16.38 18.91 -34.96
C LEU A 22 17.88 18.73 -34.62
N VAL A 23 18.39 19.46 -33.64
CA VAL A 23 19.83 19.47 -33.27
C VAL A 23 20.11 19.08 -31.83
N SER A 24 19.12 19.22 -30.93
CA SER A 24 19.22 18.81 -29.53
C SER A 24 17.84 18.58 -28.95
N LYS A 25 17.74 17.59 -28.06
CA LYS A 25 16.51 17.19 -27.37
C LYS A 25 16.83 16.81 -25.93
N ILE A 26 15.89 17.01 -25.03
CA ILE A 26 15.96 16.50 -23.66
C ILE A 26 14.58 16.08 -23.21
N SER A 27 14.46 14.88 -22.62
CA SER A 27 13.21 14.36 -22.07
C SER A 27 13.49 13.68 -20.75
N GLN A 28 12.81 14.07 -19.67
CA GLN A 28 13.06 13.56 -18.31
C GLN A 28 11.92 13.94 -17.35
N GLU A 29 11.76 13.17 -16.28
CA GLU A 29 10.97 13.55 -15.11
C GLU A 29 11.85 14.23 -14.06
N ILE A 30 11.36 15.32 -13.45
CA ILE A 30 12.04 16.00 -12.33
C ILE A 30 11.09 16.31 -11.18
N GLU A 31 11.54 16.11 -9.95
CA GLU A 31 10.84 16.61 -8.76
C GLU A 31 11.32 18.03 -8.42
N LEU A 32 10.38 18.96 -8.24
CA LEU A 32 10.62 20.34 -7.84
C LEU A 32 10.12 20.57 -6.41
N PRO A 33 11.00 20.59 -5.39
CA PRO A 33 10.65 20.94 -4.02
C PRO A 33 10.00 22.34 -3.91
N PRO A 34 9.30 22.64 -2.80
CA PRO A 34 8.72 23.96 -2.58
C PRO A 34 9.76 25.09 -2.68
N SER A 35 9.38 26.19 -3.33
CA SER A 35 10.23 27.38 -3.56
C SER A 35 11.53 27.10 -4.31
N SER A 36 11.51 26.13 -5.24
CA SER A 36 12.65 25.78 -6.11
C SER A 36 12.43 26.16 -7.58
N ASP A 37 13.49 26.02 -8.37
CA ASP A 37 13.42 26.11 -9.82
C ASP A 37 14.24 25.01 -10.50
N TYR A 38 13.97 24.83 -11.78
CA TYR A 38 14.80 24.09 -12.72
C TYR A 38 14.91 24.88 -14.02
N TYR A 39 16.02 24.72 -14.74
CA TYR A 39 16.20 25.41 -16.01
C TYR A 39 16.98 24.57 -17.01
N LEU A 40 16.77 24.88 -18.29
CA LEU A 40 17.44 24.33 -19.44
C LEU A 40 18.10 25.50 -20.18
N ARG A 41 19.40 25.44 -20.44
CA ARG A 41 20.15 26.45 -21.20
C ARG A 41 20.38 25.94 -22.62
N PHE A 42 19.72 26.52 -23.61
CA PHE A 42 20.15 26.37 -24.99
C PHE A 42 21.36 27.28 -25.24
N SER A 43 22.46 26.68 -25.68
CA SER A 43 23.70 27.37 -26.07
C SER A 43 23.71 27.57 -27.59
N ALA A 44 23.60 28.81 -28.05
CA ALA A 44 23.59 29.11 -29.49
C ALA A 44 24.97 28.99 -30.16
N GLN A 45 26.02 28.69 -29.39
CA GLN A 45 27.36 28.38 -29.94
C GLN A 45 27.54 26.89 -30.25
N SER A 46 26.96 26.00 -29.45
CA SER A 46 27.04 24.54 -29.60
C SER A 46 25.77 23.91 -30.18
N GLN A 47 24.67 24.67 -30.24
CA GLN A 47 23.33 24.23 -30.62
C GLN A 47 22.74 23.14 -29.69
N THR A 48 23.30 22.99 -28.48
CA THR A 48 22.91 22.00 -27.47
C THR A 48 22.04 22.59 -26.37
N VAL A 49 21.15 21.77 -25.80
CA VAL A 49 20.45 22.04 -24.55
C VAL A 49 21.24 21.47 -23.36
N GLU A 50 21.72 22.36 -22.49
CA GLU A 50 22.40 22.02 -21.24
C GLU A 50 21.39 22.06 -20.07
N PRO A 51 21.07 20.94 -19.42
CA PRO A 51 20.27 20.94 -18.19
C PRO A 51 20.97 21.65 -17.04
N LYS A 52 20.21 22.31 -16.14
CA LYS A 52 20.68 22.69 -14.81
C LYS A 52 21.24 21.43 -14.13
N PRO A 53 22.50 21.41 -13.65
CA PRO A 53 23.06 20.24 -12.98
C PRO A 53 22.22 19.86 -11.74
N VAL A 54 21.72 18.63 -11.74
CA VAL A 54 20.98 18.03 -10.62
C VAL A 54 21.93 17.08 -9.89
N THR A 55 21.82 17.03 -8.56
CA THR A 55 22.35 15.91 -7.78
C THR A 55 21.35 14.76 -7.92
N PRO A 56 21.72 13.60 -8.50
CA PRO A 56 20.78 12.50 -8.74
C PRO A 56 20.04 12.08 -7.47
N ALA A 57 18.79 11.65 -7.61
CA ALA A 57 17.93 11.38 -6.45
C ALA A 57 18.49 10.30 -5.49
N THR A 58 19.37 9.42 -5.98
CA THR A 58 20.07 8.42 -5.15
C THR A 58 21.40 8.87 -4.53
N ASP A 59 21.79 10.15 -4.62
CA ASP A 59 23.08 10.62 -4.06
C ASP A 59 23.18 10.38 -2.55
N GLY A 60 24.35 9.93 -2.09
CA GLY A 60 24.60 9.57 -0.68
C GLY A 60 24.00 8.24 -0.23
N LEU A 61 23.22 7.53 -1.06
CA LEU A 61 22.81 6.14 -0.78
C LEU A 61 23.95 5.15 -1.05
N SER A 62 23.91 3.98 -0.41
CA SER A 62 24.89 2.92 -0.57
C SER A 62 24.58 2.01 -1.76
N GLU A 63 25.60 1.35 -2.31
CA GLU A 63 25.51 0.43 -3.45
C GLU A 63 24.41 -0.65 -3.30
N PRO A 64 24.20 -1.32 -2.13
CA PRO A 64 23.07 -2.21 -1.94
C PRO A 64 21.70 -1.52 -2.05
N ILE A 65 21.57 -0.28 -1.60
CA ILE A 65 20.33 0.49 -1.74
C ILE A 65 20.08 0.82 -3.22
N LEU A 66 21.11 1.18 -3.98
CA LEU A 66 20.98 1.40 -5.43
C LEU A 66 20.45 0.15 -6.15
N HIS A 67 21.00 -1.03 -5.83
CA HIS A 67 20.58 -2.30 -6.42
C HIS A 67 19.13 -2.66 -6.03
N ALA A 68 18.73 -2.39 -4.78
CA ALA A 68 17.36 -2.61 -4.31
C ALA A 68 16.34 -1.65 -4.96
N ILE A 69 16.74 -0.44 -5.32
CA ILE A 69 15.90 0.49 -6.09
C ILE A 69 15.78 -0.01 -7.53
N ALA A 70 16.89 -0.31 -8.21
CA ALA A 70 16.90 -0.72 -9.63
C ALA A 70 16.16 -2.03 -9.92
N THR A 71 16.00 -2.91 -8.92
CA THR A 71 15.23 -4.17 -9.01
C THR A 71 13.73 -4.01 -8.73
N SER A 72 13.35 -2.95 -8.03
CA SER A 72 11.95 -2.60 -7.78
C SER A 72 11.30 -2.05 -9.06
N PRO A 73 9.98 -2.20 -9.28
CA PRO A 73 9.33 -1.70 -10.49
C PRO A 73 9.58 -0.21 -10.72
N CYS A 74 9.86 0.18 -11.97
CA CYS A 74 10.18 1.57 -12.33
C CYS A 74 9.16 2.58 -11.78
N TRP A 75 7.86 2.24 -11.77
CA TRP A 75 6.79 3.11 -11.26
C TRP A 75 6.86 3.45 -9.76
N ILE A 76 7.58 2.67 -8.94
CA ILE A 76 7.74 2.95 -7.49
C ILE A 76 9.14 3.49 -7.13
N GLN A 77 10.14 3.38 -8.02
CA GLN A 77 11.54 3.74 -7.73
C GLN A 77 11.74 5.17 -7.19
N PRO A 78 11.10 6.25 -7.70
CA PRO A 78 11.29 7.60 -7.17
C PRO A 78 10.78 7.74 -5.72
N ARG A 79 9.61 7.19 -5.42
CA ARG A 79 9.01 7.23 -4.07
C ARG A 79 9.79 6.34 -3.09
N LEU A 80 10.26 5.18 -3.54
CA LEU A 80 11.12 4.28 -2.78
C LEU A 80 12.47 4.94 -2.43
N THR A 81 13.09 5.62 -3.40
CA THR A 81 14.32 6.41 -3.19
C THR A 81 14.11 7.51 -2.14
N SER A 82 13.02 8.26 -2.25
CA SER A 82 12.64 9.28 -1.28
C SER A 82 12.45 8.70 0.14
N GLN A 83 11.86 7.49 0.26
CA GLN A 83 11.73 6.81 1.54
C GLN A 83 13.08 6.34 2.11
N PHE A 84 13.99 5.81 1.28
CA PHE A 84 15.31 5.32 1.72
C PHE A 84 16.13 6.41 2.45
N HIS A 85 16.05 7.66 2.01
CA HIS A 85 16.67 8.82 2.69
C HIS A 85 16.15 9.10 4.11
N HIS A 86 15.02 8.51 4.50
CA HIS A 86 14.34 8.72 5.78
C HIS A 86 14.31 7.48 6.70
N LEU A 87 14.98 6.39 6.33
CA LEU A 87 15.03 5.15 7.13
C LEU A 87 16.19 5.18 8.16
N ASP A 88 15.93 4.73 9.39
CA ASP A 88 16.97 4.56 10.42
C ASP A 88 17.93 3.38 10.14
N ASN A 89 17.51 2.40 9.32
CA ASN A 89 18.28 1.18 8.99
C ASN A 89 18.02 0.70 7.55
N PRO A 90 18.37 1.50 6.52
CA PRO A 90 17.97 1.25 5.13
C PRO A 90 18.51 -0.07 4.58
N GLU A 91 19.72 -0.48 4.96
CA GLU A 91 20.38 -1.72 4.50
C GLU A 91 19.53 -2.98 4.73
N SER A 92 18.76 -3.03 5.83
CA SER A 92 17.87 -4.16 6.12
C SER A 92 16.65 -4.27 5.19
N TYR A 93 16.23 -3.15 4.59
CA TYR A 93 15.16 -3.11 3.59
C TYR A 93 15.72 -3.34 2.18
N ALA A 94 16.92 -2.84 1.89
CA ALA A 94 17.62 -3.14 0.65
C ALA A 94 17.92 -4.64 0.51
N CYS A 95 18.40 -5.28 1.58
CA CYS A 95 18.62 -6.72 1.66
C CYS A 95 17.32 -7.53 1.49
N LEU A 96 16.18 -7.03 2.00
CA LEU A 96 14.87 -7.67 1.77
C LEU A 96 14.48 -7.62 0.29
N LEU A 97 14.55 -6.44 -0.35
CA LEU A 97 14.16 -6.25 -1.74
C LEU A 97 15.04 -7.05 -2.71
N GLN A 98 16.37 -7.05 -2.51
CA GLN A 98 17.30 -7.82 -3.33
C GLN A 98 17.09 -9.34 -3.26
N ASN A 99 16.54 -9.85 -2.14
CA ASN A 99 16.23 -11.28 -1.97
C ASN A 99 14.71 -11.56 -2.07
N ALA A 100 13.93 -10.62 -2.60
CA ALA A 100 12.53 -10.85 -2.90
C ALA A 100 12.40 -11.48 -4.29
N SER A 101 11.53 -12.49 -4.40
CA SER A 101 11.03 -12.93 -5.70
C SER A 101 10.29 -11.78 -6.39
N THR A 102 10.33 -11.71 -7.72
CA THR A 102 9.52 -10.76 -8.50
C THR A 102 8.00 -10.92 -8.29
N LEU A 103 7.58 -12.05 -7.69
CA LEU A 103 6.21 -12.33 -7.24
C LEU A 103 5.78 -11.53 -5.98
N PHE A 104 6.72 -10.93 -5.23
CA PHE A 104 6.44 -10.20 -3.98
C PHE A 104 7.12 -8.82 -3.91
N ALA A 105 8.05 -8.54 -4.82
CA ALA A 105 8.98 -7.41 -4.71
C ALA A 105 8.27 -6.04 -4.87
N ASP A 106 7.22 -5.96 -5.68
CA ASP A 106 6.40 -4.78 -5.88
C ASP A 106 5.53 -4.45 -4.67
N GLU A 107 4.91 -5.44 -4.01
CA GLU A 107 4.14 -5.25 -2.78
C GLU A 107 5.01 -4.85 -1.60
N ILE A 108 6.22 -5.42 -1.50
CA ILE A 108 7.22 -5.04 -0.51
C ILE A 108 7.70 -3.61 -0.77
N ALA A 109 8.06 -3.28 -2.02
CA ALA A 109 8.51 -1.94 -2.42
C ALA A 109 7.42 -0.88 -2.20
N PHE A 110 6.17 -1.19 -2.58
CA PHE A 110 5.01 -0.32 -2.31
C PHE A 110 4.78 -0.14 -0.82
N SER A 111 4.72 -1.22 -0.04
CA SER A 111 4.46 -1.14 1.41
C SER A 111 5.55 -0.36 2.14
N LEU A 112 6.80 -0.46 1.70
CA LEU A 112 7.92 0.35 2.16
C LEU A 112 7.77 1.82 1.78
N ALA A 113 7.64 2.13 0.48
CA ALA A 113 7.58 3.49 -0.06
C ALA A 113 6.30 4.27 0.28
N CYS A 114 5.21 3.57 0.59
CA CYS A 114 3.91 4.16 0.92
C CYS A 114 3.58 4.15 2.43
N SER A 115 4.44 3.58 3.28
CA SER A 115 4.32 3.74 4.74
C SER A 115 4.61 5.19 5.16
N PRO A 116 3.94 5.73 6.21
CA PRO A 116 4.22 7.08 6.69
C PRO A 116 5.68 7.22 7.17
N ILE A 117 6.30 8.37 6.93
CA ILE A 117 7.71 8.60 7.30
C ILE A 117 7.89 8.40 8.81
N GLY A 118 8.90 7.60 9.19
CA GLY A 118 9.19 7.22 10.59
C GLY A 118 8.19 6.22 11.20
N ARG A 119 7.37 5.54 10.38
CA ARG A 119 6.38 4.52 10.81
C ARG A 119 6.38 3.27 9.93
N VAL A 120 7.50 2.99 9.27
CA VAL A 120 7.66 1.81 8.39
C VAL A 120 7.66 0.51 9.23
N PRO A 121 6.93 -0.55 8.83
CA PRO A 121 7.00 -1.87 9.46
C PRO A 121 8.40 -2.49 9.36
N SER A 122 8.73 -3.45 10.23
CA SER A 122 10.00 -4.18 10.12
C SER A 122 10.10 -4.95 8.79
N PRO A 123 11.31 -5.21 8.25
CA PRO A 123 11.48 -6.01 7.04
C PRO A 123 10.82 -7.39 7.11
N ALA A 124 10.84 -8.03 8.28
CA ALA A 124 10.15 -9.30 8.51
C ALA A 124 8.63 -9.19 8.34
N LEU A 125 8.01 -8.12 8.87
CA LEU A 125 6.58 -7.86 8.71
C LEU A 125 6.22 -7.45 7.28
N LEU A 126 7.08 -6.74 6.56
CA LEU A 126 6.87 -6.44 5.13
C LEU A 126 6.92 -7.71 4.27
N LYS A 127 7.83 -8.63 4.58
CA LYS A 127 7.92 -9.94 3.94
C LYS A 127 6.67 -10.79 4.22
N GLU A 128 6.32 -10.97 5.49
CA GLU A 128 5.13 -11.71 5.93
C GLU A 128 3.85 -11.11 5.33
N ASN A 129 3.76 -9.78 5.25
CA ASN A 129 2.64 -9.06 4.64
C ASN A 129 2.40 -9.48 3.19
N ALA A 130 3.46 -9.62 2.38
CA ALA A 130 3.38 -10.00 0.97
C ALA A 130 3.16 -11.50 0.80
N GLU A 131 3.98 -12.36 1.43
CA GLU A 131 3.86 -13.82 1.30
C GLU A 131 2.44 -14.31 1.71
N THR A 132 1.87 -13.75 2.79
CA THR A 132 0.51 -14.09 3.25
C THR A 132 -0.58 -13.77 2.21
N LEU A 133 -0.40 -12.79 1.31
CA LEU A 133 -1.38 -12.50 0.26
C LEU A 133 -1.53 -13.70 -0.69
N TYR A 134 -0.41 -14.31 -1.07
CA TYR A 134 -0.37 -15.45 -1.98
C TYR A 134 -0.72 -16.77 -1.28
N GLU A 135 -0.46 -16.89 0.04
CA GLU A 135 -1.05 -17.95 0.87
C GLU A 135 -2.59 -17.91 0.79
N ILE A 136 -3.20 -16.74 0.98
CA ILE A 136 -4.67 -16.56 0.94
C ILE A 136 -5.21 -16.76 -0.49
N ASP A 137 -4.52 -16.25 -1.51
CA ASP A 137 -4.85 -16.44 -2.92
C ASP A 137 -4.93 -17.92 -3.33
N SER A 138 -4.09 -18.77 -2.75
CA SER A 138 -4.15 -20.22 -2.96
C SER A 138 -5.37 -20.90 -2.30
N TRP A 139 -6.10 -20.18 -1.44
CA TRP A 139 -7.16 -20.70 -0.57
C TRP A 139 -8.58 -20.21 -0.94
N VAL A 140 -8.72 -19.11 -1.68
CA VAL A 140 -10.04 -18.50 -1.99
C VAL A 140 -10.41 -18.60 -3.47
N ASP A 141 -11.64 -19.02 -3.76
CA ASP A 141 -12.10 -19.27 -5.14
C ASP A 141 -12.58 -17.99 -5.87
N TYR A 142 -12.98 -16.96 -5.11
CA TYR A 142 -13.64 -15.75 -5.60
C TYR A 142 -12.69 -14.62 -6.01
N ALA A 143 -11.42 -14.73 -5.65
CA ALA A 143 -10.37 -13.76 -5.95
C ALA A 143 -9.18 -14.50 -6.58
N LYS A 144 -8.43 -13.82 -7.45
CA LYS A 144 -7.16 -14.31 -7.96
C LYS A 144 -6.20 -13.15 -8.20
N ILE A 145 -5.05 -13.15 -7.52
CA ILE A 145 -3.94 -12.23 -7.81
C ILE A 145 -3.38 -12.57 -9.20
N VAL A 146 -3.12 -11.53 -10.01
CA VAL A 146 -2.70 -11.63 -11.41
C VAL A 146 -1.54 -10.68 -11.69
N GLU A 147 -0.50 -11.26 -12.30
CA GLU A 147 0.79 -10.64 -12.56
C GLU A 147 0.85 -9.97 -13.93
N TYR A 148 1.43 -8.77 -14.00
CA TYR A 148 1.76 -8.08 -15.24
C TYR A 148 3.22 -7.63 -15.24
N ASN A 149 3.94 -7.88 -16.34
CA ASN A 149 5.35 -7.52 -16.54
C ASN A 149 5.56 -7.16 -18.02
N ASP A 150 6.27 -6.06 -18.30
CA ASP A 150 6.46 -5.52 -19.66
C ASP A 150 7.79 -5.89 -20.33
N GLY A 151 8.70 -6.56 -19.62
CA GLY A 151 10.04 -6.93 -20.11
C GLY A 151 11.07 -5.79 -20.15
N GLN A 152 10.72 -4.62 -19.59
CA GLN A 152 11.56 -3.41 -19.53
C GLN A 152 11.89 -3.02 -18.07
N GLY A 153 11.79 -3.98 -17.14
CA GLY A 153 11.99 -3.77 -15.71
C GLY A 153 10.72 -3.33 -14.94
N ASN A 154 9.59 -3.14 -15.62
CA ASN A 154 8.35 -2.67 -15.00
C ASN A 154 7.34 -3.81 -14.83
N TYR A 155 6.86 -4.00 -13.60
CA TYR A 155 5.90 -5.03 -13.24
C TYR A 155 4.96 -4.57 -12.14
N PHE A 156 3.76 -5.15 -12.09
CA PHE A 156 2.74 -4.86 -11.10
C PHE A 156 1.74 -6.02 -11.00
N SER A 157 1.10 -6.14 -9.84
CA SER A 157 0.06 -7.12 -9.57
C SER A 157 -1.28 -6.45 -9.27
N THR A 158 -2.38 -7.17 -9.48
CA THR A 158 -3.73 -6.76 -9.06
C THR A 158 -4.60 -7.99 -8.83
N ILE A 159 -5.85 -7.82 -8.39
CA ILE A 159 -6.78 -8.94 -8.19
C ILE A 159 -7.88 -8.95 -9.27
N ARG A 160 -8.12 -10.14 -9.84
CA ARG A 160 -9.32 -10.49 -10.60
C ARG A 160 -10.34 -11.15 -9.67
N TYR A 161 -11.55 -10.60 -9.58
CA TYR A 161 -12.64 -11.18 -8.78
C TYR A 161 -13.67 -11.91 -9.63
N ARG A 162 -14.53 -12.69 -8.96
CA ARG A 162 -15.83 -13.14 -9.47
C ARG A 162 -16.95 -12.50 -8.66
N VAL A 163 -18.02 -12.06 -9.33
CA VAL A 163 -19.23 -11.48 -8.72
C VAL A 163 -20.50 -12.07 -9.34
N LEU A 164 -21.59 -12.09 -8.58
CA LEU A 164 -22.87 -12.70 -8.98
C LEU A 164 -23.89 -11.62 -9.42
N GLU A 165 -23.56 -10.88 -10.48
CA GLU A 165 -24.37 -9.75 -10.94
C GLU A 165 -25.70 -10.23 -11.56
N ASN A 166 -26.84 -9.90 -10.93
CA ASN A 166 -28.19 -10.33 -11.34
C ASN A 166 -28.33 -11.87 -11.50
N GLY A 167 -27.65 -12.65 -10.65
CA GLY A 167 -27.66 -14.12 -10.72
C GLY A 167 -26.84 -14.72 -11.87
N THR A 168 -25.97 -13.92 -12.50
CA THR A 168 -25.00 -14.35 -13.53
C THR A 168 -23.59 -14.20 -12.98
N GLU A 169 -22.69 -15.15 -13.23
CA GLU A 169 -21.27 -14.99 -12.88
C GLU A 169 -20.59 -14.00 -13.86
N HIS A 170 -19.96 -12.98 -13.30
CA HIS A 170 -19.10 -12.03 -14.00
C HIS A 170 -17.72 -12.01 -13.35
N SER A 171 -16.69 -11.63 -14.12
CA SER A 171 -15.33 -11.46 -13.60
C SER A 171 -14.75 -10.13 -14.06
N TYR A 172 -14.11 -9.42 -13.12
CA TYR A 172 -13.59 -8.07 -13.28
C TYR A 172 -12.23 -7.96 -12.60
N GLU A 173 -11.35 -7.10 -13.14
CA GLU A 173 -10.05 -6.79 -12.54
C GLU A 173 -10.10 -5.45 -11.80
N LEU A 174 -9.45 -5.43 -10.65
CA LEU A 174 -9.32 -4.27 -9.78
C LEU A 174 -8.30 -3.28 -10.37
N PRO A 175 -8.50 -1.95 -10.26
CA PRO A 175 -7.45 -0.99 -10.57
C PRO A 175 -6.24 -1.23 -9.63
N PRO A 176 -4.99 -1.32 -10.13
CA PRO A 176 -3.83 -1.66 -9.29
C PRO A 176 -3.64 -0.72 -8.09
N GLU A 177 -3.95 0.58 -8.24
CA GLU A 177 -3.93 1.53 -7.12
C GLU A 177 -4.82 1.11 -5.95
N ILE A 178 -5.96 0.45 -6.21
CA ILE A 178 -6.90 -0.01 -5.19
C ILE A 178 -6.40 -1.31 -4.54
N TYR A 179 -5.75 -2.19 -5.31
CA TYR A 179 -5.05 -3.38 -4.79
C TYR A 179 -3.99 -2.96 -3.76
N TYR A 180 -3.06 -2.12 -4.18
CA TYR A 180 -1.93 -1.72 -3.34
C TYR A 180 -2.37 -0.94 -2.09
N TRP A 181 -3.23 0.08 -2.22
CA TRP A 181 -3.63 0.89 -1.06
C TRP A 181 -4.56 0.19 -0.08
N TYR A 182 -5.40 -0.74 -0.54
CA TYR A 182 -6.54 -1.24 0.23
C TYR A 182 -6.63 -2.76 0.38
N VAL A 183 -5.69 -3.53 -0.16
CA VAL A 183 -5.45 -4.95 0.17
C VAL A 183 -4.03 -5.16 0.69
N VAL A 184 -3.02 -4.68 -0.06
CA VAL A 184 -1.60 -4.88 0.27
C VAL A 184 -1.16 -4.08 1.49
N HIS A 185 -1.50 -2.79 1.55
CA HIS A 185 -0.92 -1.86 2.55
C HIS A 185 -1.19 -2.30 4.00
N PRO A 186 -0.13 -2.47 4.83
CA PRO A 186 -0.26 -3.04 6.18
C PRO A 186 -0.93 -2.12 7.22
N GLN A 187 -1.02 -0.80 6.97
CA GLN A 187 -1.74 0.14 7.85
C GLN A 187 -3.25 0.07 7.59
N ILE A 188 -4.04 -0.19 8.62
CA ILE A 188 -5.51 -0.21 8.57
C ILE A 188 -6.05 1.19 8.85
N THR A 189 -5.63 1.80 9.98
CA THR A 189 -6.03 3.13 10.44
C THR A 189 -4.90 3.88 11.17
N ASN A 190 -4.92 3.88 12.51
CA ASN A 190 -4.11 4.72 13.39
C ASN A 190 -3.23 3.95 14.39
N GLU A 191 -3.27 2.62 14.32
CA GLU A 191 -2.42 1.70 15.07
C GLU A 191 -0.93 1.80 14.67
N ASN A 192 -0.06 1.12 15.42
CA ASN A 192 1.32 0.90 15.00
C ASN A 192 1.41 -0.50 14.38
N ILE A 193 2.09 -0.67 13.25
CA ILE A 193 2.23 -1.97 12.61
C ILE A 193 3.32 -2.75 13.33
N ASP A 194 2.97 -3.86 13.96
CA ASP A 194 3.84 -4.66 14.83
C ASP A 194 3.39 -6.13 14.87
N ALA A 195 4.27 -7.03 15.31
CA ALA A 195 4.04 -8.48 15.37
C ALA A 195 3.23 -8.87 16.62
N VAL A 196 1.91 -8.70 16.58
CA VAL A 196 1.02 -9.03 17.69
C VAL A 196 0.79 -10.54 17.75
N TYR A 197 1.03 -11.14 18.91
CA TYR A 197 1.02 -12.60 19.11
C TYR A 197 1.98 -13.37 18.18
N GLY A 198 2.98 -12.69 17.60
CA GLY A 198 4.05 -13.27 16.79
C GLY A 198 3.89 -13.14 15.27
N SER A 199 2.80 -12.53 14.77
CA SER A 199 2.57 -12.28 13.34
C SER A 199 1.85 -10.94 13.10
N LEU A 200 1.74 -10.53 11.84
CA LEU A 200 0.86 -9.44 11.40
C LEU A 200 -0.62 -9.84 11.55
N TRP A 201 -1.50 -8.84 11.67
CA TRP A 201 -2.95 -9.05 11.70
C TRP A 201 -3.48 -9.89 10.53
N ARG A 202 -2.86 -9.86 9.34
CA ARG A 202 -3.36 -10.63 8.18
C ARG A 202 -3.22 -12.13 8.41
N GLN A 203 -2.02 -12.59 8.76
CA GLN A 203 -1.76 -14.02 8.97
C GLN A 203 -2.47 -14.53 10.24
N TYR A 204 -2.51 -13.72 11.30
CA TYR A 204 -3.24 -14.02 12.53
C TYR A 204 -4.75 -14.22 12.28
N LEU A 205 -5.45 -13.21 11.76
CA LEU A 205 -6.92 -13.26 11.63
C LEU A 205 -7.40 -14.33 10.66
N PHE A 206 -6.59 -14.67 9.65
CA PHE A 206 -6.93 -15.72 8.69
C PHE A 206 -6.80 -17.13 9.29
N ASN A 207 -5.77 -17.35 10.13
CA ASN A 207 -5.39 -18.67 10.63
C ASN A 207 -5.83 -18.97 12.08
N HIS A 208 -6.21 -17.96 12.87
CA HIS A 208 -6.54 -18.11 14.29
C HIS A 208 -8.04 -18.00 14.59
N ASN A 209 -8.48 -18.76 15.58
CA ASN A 209 -9.71 -18.55 16.34
C ASN A 209 -9.58 -19.17 17.74
N ASP A 210 -10.11 -18.53 18.76
CA ASP A 210 -10.29 -19.16 20.09
C ASP A 210 -11.49 -20.12 20.05
N LEU A 211 -11.46 -21.18 20.87
CA LEU A 211 -12.49 -22.23 20.87
C LEU A 211 -13.88 -21.64 21.17
N GLY A 212 -14.84 -21.88 20.28
CA GLY A 212 -16.21 -21.35 20.37
C GLY A 212 -16.49 -20.16 19.44
N TYR A 213 -15.44 -19.55 18.89
CA TYR A 213 -15.52 -18.49 17.88
C TYR A 213 -15.14 -19.05 16.48
N PRO A 214 -15.68 -18.51 15.37
CA PRO A 214 -15.46 -19.09 14.04
C PRO A 214 -14.05 -18.79 13.50
N LEU A 215 -13.52 -19.70 12.67
CA LEU A 215 -12.26 -19.51 11.94
C LEU A 215 -12.50 -18.81 10.60
N LEU A 216 -11.79 -17.71 10.30
CA LEU A 216 -12.04 -16.91 9.10
C LEU A 216 -11.82 -17.72 7.81
N LYS A 217 -10.68 -18.40 7.67
CA LYS A 217 -10.39 -19.18 6.45
C LYS A 217 -11.34 -20.36 6.23
N GLU A 218 -11.93 -20.92 7.29
CA GLU A 218 -12.99 -21.94 7.20
C GLU A 218 -14.29 -21.35 6.62
N LYS A 219 -14.61 -20.09 6.91
CA LYS A 219 -15.78 -19.40 6.35
C LYS A 219 -15.61 -19.03 4.88
N LEU A 220 -14.37 -18.77 4.44
CA LEU A 220 -14.07 -18.36 3.06
C LEU A 220 -13.87 -19.52 2.08
N ALA A 221 -13.46 -20.71 2.56
CA ALA A 221 -13.04 -21.87 1.76
C ALA A 221 -14.09 -22.49 0.80
N ALA A 222 -15.34 -22.04 0.82
CA ALA A 222 -16.44 -22.58 0.02
C ALA A 222 -17.21 -21.50 -0.78
N LEU A 223 -16.64 -20.30 -0.92
CA LEU A 223 -17.29 -19.15 -1.55
C LEU A 223 -16.71 -18.91 -2.95
N HIS A 224 -17.57 -18.83 -3.95
CA HIS A 224 -17.15 -18.58 -5.35
C HIS A 224 -17.31 -17.12 -5.79
N TYR A 225 -17.93 -16.24 -4.98
CA TYR A 225 -18.18 -14.84 -5.32
C TYR A 225 -17.72 -13.87 -4.22
N LEU A 226 -17.15 -12.73 -4.63
CA LEU A 226 -16.83 -11.61 -3.75
C LEU A 226 -18.12 -11.00 -3.18
N TRP A 227 -19.03 -10.62 -4.09
CA TRP A 227 -20.31 -9.97 -3.83
C TRP A 227 -21.33 -10.36 -4.92
N ASP A 228 -22.61 -10.12 -4.66
CA ASP A 228 -23.78 -10.38 -5.51
C ASP A 228 -24.41 -9.10 -6.08
N CYS A 229 -23.78 -7.95 -5.82
CA CYS A 229 -24.23 -6.62 -6.23
C CYS A 229 -25.60 -6.19 -5.65
N GLU A 230 -26.08 -6.83 -4.57
CA GLU A 230 -27.32 -6.46 -3.88
C GLU A 230 -27.04 -5.56 -2.64
N SER A 231 -27.91 -4.56 -2.42
CA SER A 231 -28.00 -3.79 -1.17
C SER A 231 -28.96 -4.46 -0.20
N TYR A 232 -28.57 -4.60 1.07
CA TYR A 232 -29.42 -5.23 2.09
C TYR A 232 -29.02 -4.88 3.54
N PHE A 233 -29.99 -5.04 4.44
CA PHE A 233 -29.77 -5.00 5.88
C PHE A 233 -29.52 -6.41 6.42
N GLN A 234 -28.41 -6.58 7.14
CA GLN A 234 -28.05 -7.85 7.77
C GLN A 234 -28.85 -8.01 9.08
N PRO A 235 -29.64 -9.09 9.27
CA PRO A 235 -30.38 -9.30 10.50
C PRO A 235 -29.46 -9.67 11.68
N GLY A 236 -29.89 -9.31 12.89
CA GLY A 236 -29.21 -9.69 14.12
C GLY A 236 -29.40 -11.16 14.49
N PHE A 237 -28.40 -11.74 15.17
CA PHE A 237 -28.34 -13.15 15.58
C PHE A 237 -28.47 -14.16 14.43
N ARG A 238 -28.14 -13.73 13.21
CA ARG A 238 -28.36 -14.50 11.98
C ARG A 238 -27.57 -15.81 11.93
N LEU A 239 -28.15 -16.78 11.24
CA LEU A 239 -27.67 -18.15 11.11
C LEU A 239 -26.86 -18.30 9.81
N TRP A 240 -25.69 -18.95 9.90
CA TRP A 240 -24.75 -19.11 8.76
C TRP A 240 -25.44 -19.72 7.53
N ASN A 241 -26.21 -20.79 7.74
CA ASN A 241 -26.90 -21.49 6.66
C ASN A 241 -28.08 -20.69 6.06
N GLU A 242 -28.54 -19.61 6.71
CA GLU A 242 -29.57 -18.72 6.18
C GLU A 242 -28.97 -17.53 5.44
N CYS A 243 -27.94 -16.86 5.98
CA CYS A 243 -27.36 -15.69 5.35
C CYS A 243 -26.52 -16.04 4.11
N ILE A 244 -25.73 -17.12 4.14
CA ILE A 244 -24.95 -17.57 2.97
C ILE A 244 -25.83 -18.21 1.88
N ALA A 245 -27.02 -18.70 2.23
CA ALA A 245 -28.00 -19.17 1.25
C ALA A 245 -28.77 -18.03 0.55
N GLN A 246 -28.75 -16.82 1.12
CA GLN A 246 -29.29 -15.59 0.51
C GLN A 246 -28.19 -14.86 -0.26
N HIS A 247 -27.06 -14.62 0.40
CA HIS A 247 -25.90 -13.88 -0.10
C HIS A 247 -24.64 -14.76 -0.04
N PRO A 248 -24.39 -15.61 -1.06
CA PRO A 248 -23.28 -16.58 -1.08
C PRO A 248 -21.93 -15.91 -1.37
N THR A 249 -21.54 -14.96 -0.53
CA THR A 249 -20.53 -13.92 -0.83
C THR A 249 -19.47 -13.79 0.27
N ALA A 250 -18.26 -13.40 -0.12
CA ALA A 250 -17.19 -13.06 0.83
C ALA A 250 -17.59 -11.87 1.74
N ILE A 251 -18.32 -10.88 1.21
CA ILE A 251 -18.82 -9.75 2.00
C ILE A 251 -19.72 -10.22 3.16
N GLU A 252 -20.72 -11.08 2.88
CA GLU A 252 -21.59 -11.61 3.95
C GLU A 252 -20.81 -12.48 4.93
N ALA A 253 -19.92 -13.34 4.43
CA ALA A 253 -19.13 -14.24 5.27
C ALA A 253 -18.20 -13.50 6.25
N VAL A 254 -17.53 -12.44 5.80
CA VAL A 254 -16.69 -11.60 6.67
C VAL A 254 -17.56 -10.82 7.66
N SER A 255 -18.69 -10.24 7.22
CA SER A 255 -19.63 -9.57 8.13
C SER A 255 -20.21 -10.51 9.20
N TYR A 256 -20.52 -11.77 8.85
CA TYR A 256 -20.93 -12.81 9.81
C TYR A 256 -19.79 -13.10 10.78
N TRP A 257 -18.57 -13.35 10.27
CA TRP A 257 -17.41 -13.66 11.08
C TRP A 257 -17.11 -12.56 12.10
N VAL A 258 -17.11 -11.29 11.69
CA VAL A 258 -16.93 -10.14 12.61
C VAL A 258 -18.00 -10.14 13.71
N GLY A 259 -19.27 -10.32 13.35
CA GLY A 259 -20.39 -10.33 14.31
C GLY A 259 -20.29 -11.46 15.33
N LYS A 260 -19.82 -12.64 14.94
CA LYS A 260 -19.64 -13.79 15.85
C LYS A 260 -18.32 -13.75 16.64
N THR A 261 -17.26 -13.15 16.11
CA THR A 261 -15.95 -13.02 16.77
C THR A 261 -15.92 -11.87 17.77
N VAL A 262 -16.72 -10.81 17.57
CA VAL A 262 -16.86 -9.67 18.49
C VAL A 262 -18.33 -9.47 18.94
N PRO A 263 -18.96 -10.46 19.62
CA PRO A 263 -20.38 -10.41 19.99
C PRO A 263 -20.67 -9.61 21.27
N TYR A 264 -19.69 -8.99 21.93
CA TYR A 264 -19.87 -8.25 23.17
C TYR A 264 -19.34 -6.80 23.08
N PRO A 265 -19.91 -5.85 23.84
CA PRO A 265 -19.35 -4.50 23.95
C PRO A 265 -18.15 -4.50 24.89
N ALA A 266 -17.12 -3.69 24.62
CA ALA A 266 -15.96 -3.56 25.49
C ALA A 266 -16.32 -2.86 26.82
N TYR A 267 -15.85 -3.40 27.96
CA TYR A 267 -16.11 -2.85 29.29
C TYR A 267 -14.86 -2.29 29.97
N GLY A 268 -13.69 -2.89 29.73
CA GLY A 268 -12.40 -2.50 30.29
C GLY A 268 -11.56 -1.64 29.35
N ASP A 269 -10.54 -2.23 28.76
CA ASP A 269 -9.67 -1.60 27.79
C ASP A 269 -10.27 -1.54 26.37
N ARG A 270 -9.52 -0.89 25.46
CA ARG A 270 -9.97 -0.46 24.14
C ARG A 270 -8.85 -0.76 23.13
N PRO A 271 -8.71 -2.01 22.70
CA PRO A 271 -7.57 -2.47 21.91
C PRO A 271 -7.47 -1.75 20.55
N GLY A 272 -6.29 -1.23 20.25
CA GLY A 272 -6.02 -0.56 18.97
C GLY A 272 -5.73 -1.50 17.80
N GLN A 273 -5.49 -2.78 18.07
CA GLN A 273 -4.95 -3.79 17.14
C GLN A 273 -6.00 -4.84 16.78
N ALA A 274 -6.12 -5.18 15.50
CA ALA A 274 -7.14 -6.13 15.02
C ALA A 274 -6.97 -7.54 15.61
N SER A 275 -5.74 -8.05 15.74
CA SER A 275 -5.46 -9.34 16.39
C SER A 275 -5.93 -9.38 17.85
N VAL A 276 -5.79 -8.26 18.58
CA VAL A 276 -6.18 -8.16 19.99
C VAL A 276 -7.71 -8.10 20.12
N ILE A 277 -8.38 -7.28 19.31
CA ILE A 277 -9.86 -7.21 19.23
C ILE A 277 -10.45 -8.61 18.98
N ALA A 278 -9.79 -9.41 18.14
CA ALA A 278 -10.22 -10.77 17.80
C ALA A 278 -10.02 -11.82 18.91
N HIS A 279 -9.27 -11.51 19.97
CA HIS A 279 -9.01 -12.39 21.12
C HIS A 279 -9.69 -11.91 22.41
N GLU A 280 -9.93 -10.60 22.55
CA GLU A 280 -10.73 -10.04 23.65
C GLU A 280 -12.24 -10.25 23.45
N HIS A 281 -12.65 -10.59 22.22
CA HIS A 281 -14.03 -10.89 21.81
C HIS A 281 -15.05 -9.80 22.08
N ASN A 282 -14.58 -8.56 22.26
CA ASN A 282 -15.41 -7.41 22.58
C ASN A 282 -14.97 -6.14 21.83
N GLY A 283 -15.89 -5.18 21.67
CA GLY A 283 -15.63 -3.95 20.94
C GLY A 283 -16.85 -3.06 20.74
N TRP A 284 -16.60 -1.80 20.39
CA TRP A 284 -17.60 -0.85 19.90
C TRP A 284 -17.33 -0.54 18.42
N CYS A 285 -17.95 0.48 17.84
CA CYS A 285 -17.78 0.83 16.43
C CYS A 285 -16.31 1.03 16.00
N GLY A 286 -15.45 1.60 16.86
CA GLY A 286 -14.02 1.79 16.56
C GLY A 286 -13.23 0.48 16.44
N GLU A 287 -13.52 -0.48 17.32
CA GLU A 287 -12.89 -1.82 17.30
C GLU A 287 -13.47 -2.67 16.15
N LEU A 288 -14.80 -2.64 15.99
CA LEU A 288 -15.51 -3.34 14.91
C LEU A 288 -15.06 -2.85 13.52
N GLN A 289 -14.87 -1.54 13.32
CA GLN A 289 -14.27 -0.99 12.11
C GLN A 289 -12.89 -1.60 11.84
N LYS A 290 -11.99 -1.57 12.84
CA LYS A 290 -10.60 -2.03 12.69
C LYS A 290 -10.51 -3.52 12.35
N ILE A 291 -11.18 -4.38 13.13
CA ILE A 291 -11.17 -5.82 12.88
C ILE A 291 -11.86 -6.17 11.55
N ALA A 292 -12.91 -5.45 11.15
CA ALA A 292 -13.64 -5.77 9.93
C ALA A 292 -12.90 -5.34 8.65
N ILE A 293 -12.18 -4.20 8.66
CA ILE A 293 -11.26 -3.85 7.56
C ILE A 293 -10.13 -4.87 7.48
N ALA A 294 -9.54 -5.23 8.63
CA ALA A 294 -8.47 -6.23 8.69
C ALA A 294 -8.94 -7.61 8.18
N ALA A 295 -10.13 -8.06 8.57
CA ALA A 295 -10.72 -9.31 8.10
C ALA A 295 -11.07 -9.27 6.60
N GLN A 296 -11.53 -8.13 6.08
CA GLN A 296 -11.72 -7.94 4.63
C GLN A 296 -10.39 -8.00 3.87
N ARG A 297 -9.35 -7.29 4.31
CA ARG A 297 -8.02 -7.35 3.67
C ARG A 297 -7.33 -8.72 3.82
N ALA A 298 -7.63 -9.46 4.89
CA ALA A 298 -7.25 -10.87 5.06
C ALA A 298 -8.13 -11.86 4.28
N ALA A 299 -9.19 -11.37 3.64
CA ALA A 299 -10.03 -12.08 2.69
C ALA A 299 -9.77 -11.57 1.25
N LEU A 300 -8.63 -10.90 1.01
CA LEU A 300 -8.31 -10.23 -0.27
C LEU A 300 -9.40 -9.27 -0.77
N VAL A 301 -10.25 -8.72 0.11
CA VAL A 301 -11.28 -7.71 -0.22
C VAL A 301 -10.70 -6.31 -0.02
N PRO A 302 -10.77 -5.38 -1.00
CA PRO A 302 -10.20 -4.04 -0.84
C PRO A 302 -11.09 -3.24 0.10
N SER A 303 -10.52 -2.78 1.22
CA SER A 303 -11.31 -2.23 2.33
C SER A 303 -10.68 -0.98 2.94
N ILE A 304 -11.54 0.00 3.26
CA ILE A 304 -11.17 1.30 3.80
C ILE A 304 -12.08 1.67 4.99
N SER A 305 -11.58 2.51 5.89
CA SER A 305 -12.38 3.06 7.00
C SER A 305 -13.20 4.24 6.53
N ALA A 306 -14.42 4.38 7.06
CA ALA A 306 -15.28 5.55 6.93
C ALA A 306 -15.57 6.17 8.31
N CYS A 307 -15.33 7.47 8.46
CA CYS A 307 -15.23 8.13 9.75
C CYS A 307 -16.14 9.37 9.87
N ASN A 308 -17.20 9.28 10.68
CA ASN A 308 -18.06 10.41 11.05
C ASN A 308 -17.76 10.89 12.49
N VAL A 309 -16.51 11.32 12.70
CA VAL A 309 -15.96 11.65 14.04
C VAL A 309 -16.68 12.82 14.72
N GLY A 310 -17.27 13.75 13.97
CA GLY A 310 -18.03 14.88 14.52
C GLY A 310 -19.24 14.46 15.37
N GLU A 311 -19.84 13.32 15.04
CA GLU A 311 -21.03 12.76 15.69
C GLU A 311 -20.84 11.31 16.15
N ASP A 312 -19.60 10.89 16.40
CA ASP A 312 -19.27 9.63 17.10
C ASP A 312 -19.86 8.35 16.47
N HIS A 313 -19.61 8.13 15.16
CA HIS A 313 -19.73 6.80 14.55
C HIS A 313 -18.67 6.57 13.47
N VAL A 314 -18.28 5.31 13.28
CA VAL A 314 -17.28 4.87 12.31
C VAL A 314 -17.63 3.47 11.81
N TRP A 315 -17.37 3.19 10.53
CA TRP A 315 -17.67 1.93 9.83
C TRP A 315 -16.65 1.67 8.72
N ARG A 316 -16.88 0.72 7.82
CA ARG A 316 -15.99 0.43 6.69
C ARG A 316 -16.70 0.50 5.35
N GLU A 317 -15.93 0.59 4.29
CA GLU A 317 -16.36 0.44 2.91
C GLU A 317 -15.50 -0.61 2.21
N PHE A 318 -16.11 -1.34 1.25
CA PHE A 318 -15.40 -2.25 0.35
C PHE A 318 -15.48 -1.76 -1.10
N TYR A 319 -14.53 -2.15 -1.94
CA TYR A 319 -14.50 -1.74 -3.35
C TYR A 319 -14.99 -2.82 -4.31
N GLU A 320 -15.98 -2.48 -5.15
CA GLU A 320 -16.42 -3.27 -6.31
C GLU A 320 -16.88 -2.30 -7.40
N ARG A 321 -16.01 -1.95 -8.37
CA ARG A 321 -16.24 -0.87 -9.38
C ARG A 321 -16.59 0.52 -8.78
N GLY A 322 -16.42 0.68 -7.48
CA GLY A 322 -16.78 1.85 -6.66
C GLY A 322 -16.75 1.47 -5.17
N TRP A 323 -16.83 2.46 -4.28
CA TRP A 323 -16.89 2.21 -2.82
C TRP A 323 -18.32 1.97 -2.34
N HIS A 324 -18.51 0.91 -1.55
CA HIS A 324 -19.79 0.48 -1.00
C HIS A 324 -19.73 0.41 0.53
N GLU A 325 -20.74 0.98 1.20
CA GLU A 325 -20.92 0.92 2.65
C GLU A 325 -21.00 -0.53 3.14
N ASN A 326 -20.40 -0.84 4.30
CA ASN A 326 -20.61 -2.12 4.98
C ASN A 326 -20.37 -2.06 6.50
N ASP A 327 -21.42 -1.81 7.27
CA ASP A 327 -21.39 -1.68 8.73
C ASP A 327 -21.71 -2.99 9.47
N ASN A 328 -21.11 -3.17 10.65
CA ASN A 328 -21.39 -4.25 11.59
C ASN A 328 -21.85 -3.63 12.91
N TRP A 329 -23.12 -3.83 13.27
CA TRP A 329 -23.67 -3.24 14.49
C TRP A 329 -23.31 -4.07 15.73
N TRP A 330 -23.30 -3.40 16.89
CA TRP A 330 -22.80 -3.96 18.14
C TRP A 330 -23.44 -5.29 18.52
N SER A 331 -22.68 -6.21 19.11
CA SER A 331 -23.18 -7.47 19.68
C SER A 331 -24.05 -8.32 18.75
N ASP A 332 -23.59 -8.57 17.52
CA ASP A 332 -24.29 -9.42 16.53
C ASP A 332 -25.73 -8.95 16.25
N THR A 333 -26.08 -7.68 16.51
CA THR A 333 -27.46 -7.16 16.36
C THR A 333 -27.85 -6.84 14.92
N GLY A 334 -26.91 -6.89 13.98
CA GLY A 334 -27.15 -6.73 12.55
C GLY A 334 -26.02 -6.01 11.85
N GLY A 335 -26.36 -5.36 10.74
CA GLY A 335 -25.42 -4.61 9.91
C GLY A 335 -26.08 -4.11 8.62
N ALA A 336 -25.27 -3.56 7.74
CA ALA A 336 -25.69 -3.07 6.44
C ALA A 336 -24.67 -3.42 5.35
N VAL A 337 -25.16 -3.53 4.12
CA VAL A 337 -24.36 -3.71 2.90
C VAL A 337 -24.95 -2.78 1.84
N ASN A 338 -24.18 -1.79 1.44
CA ASN A 338 -24.51 -0.80 0.42
C ASN A 338 -25.84 -0.04 0.67
N GLU A 339 -26.08 0.36 1.92
CA GLU A 339 -27.26 1.11 2.40
C GLU A 339 -26.83 2.44 3.08
N PRO A 340 -26.14 3.37 2.38
CA PRO A 340 -25.55 4.57 3.00
C PRO A 340 -26.57 5.53 3.66
N ASP A 341 -27.84 5.46 3.25
CA ASP A 341 -28.96 6.20 3.85
C ASP A 341 -29.24 5.79 5.31
N VAL A 342 -28.70 4.65 5.77
CA VAL A 342 -28.91 4.11 7.12
C VAL A 342 -28.64 5.13 8.21
N TYR A 343 -27.60 5.97 8.06
CA TYR A 343 -27.23 6.94 9.09
C TYR A 343 -28.12 8.19 9.05
N ALA A 344 -28.11 8.92 7.93
CA ALA A 344 -28.79 10.21 7.83
C ALA A 344 -30.31 10.06 7.88
N TYR A 345 -30.86 9.07 7.16
CA TYR A 345 -32.27 9.02 6.80
C TYR A 345 -33.04 7.90 7.50
N HIS A 346 -32.39 6.77 7.84
CA HIS A 346 -33.03 5.71 8.64
C HIS A 346 -32.85 5.92 10.16
N TRP A 347 -31.62 6.13 10.65
CA TRP A 347 -31.36 6.46 12.06
C TRP A 347 -31.67 7.93 12.41
N GLY A 348 -31.83 8.80 11.41
CA GLY A 348 -32.07 10.24 11.61
C GLY A 348 -30.85 11.02 12.11
N LYS A 349 -29.64 10.52 11.84
CA LYS A 349 -28.38 11.10 12.34
C LYS A 349 -28.05 12.39 11.61
N ASN A 350 -28.01 13.51 12.34
CA ASN A 350 -27.59 14.80 11.81
C ASN A 350 -26.07 14.84 11.61
N MET A 351 -25.55 14.25 10.53
CA MET A 351 -24.11 14.17 10.25
C MET A 351 -23.54 15.49 9.71
N SER A 352 -22.25 15.74 9.97
CA SER A 352 -21.56 16.98 9.56
C SER A 352 -20.50 16.83 8.49
N ALA A 353 -19.69 15.76 8.53
CA ALA A 353 -18.77 15.34 7.48
C ALA A 353 -18.43 13.86 7.64
N ILE A 354 -18.07 13.19 6.54
CA ILE A 354 -17.51 11.84 6.52
C ILE A 354 -16.17 11.91 5.78
N TYR A 355 -15.13 11.31 6.35
CA TYR A 355 -13.86 11.11 5.66
C TYR A 355 -13.40 9.65 5.74
N GLN A 356 -12.67 9.20 4.74
CA GLN A 356 -11.98 7.93 4.72
C GLN A 356 -10.51 8.09 5.14
N TRP A 357 -9.86 7.03 5.64
CA TRP A 357 -8.44 7.04 6.03
C TRP A 357 -7.62 6.15 5.09
N ARG A 358 -6.52 6.66 4.53
CA ARG A 358 -5.58 5.91 3.68
C ARG A 358 -4.34 5.48 4.47
N GLY A 359 -3.67 4.41 4.05
CA GLY A 359 -2.57 3.78 4.80
C GLY A 359 -1.36 4.67 5.10
N ASP A 360 -1.14 5.75 4.35
CA ASP A 360 -0.09 6.74 4.63
C ASP A 360 -0.50 7.83 5.64
N GLY A 361 -1.71 7.75 6.19
CA GLY A 361 -2.26 8.72 7.14
C GLY A 361 -2.88 9.96 6.50
N THR A 362 -3.04 9.98 5.17
CA THR A 362 -3.89 10.97 4.49
C THR A 362 -5.37 10.61 4.66
N ILE A 363 -6.25 11.61 4.46
CA ILE A 363 -7.71 11.42 4.52
C ILE A 363 -8.38 11.88 3.22
N LEU A 364 -9.47 11.22 2.86
CA LEU A 364 -10.27 11.52 1.65
C LEU A 364 -11.68 11.95 2.08
N GLU A 365 -12.26 12.99 1.48
CA GLU A 365 -13.64 13.39 1.80
C GLU A 365 -14.66 12.50 1.07
N ASP A 366 -15.60 11.91 1.82
CA ASP A 366 -16.66 11.06 1.25
C ASP A 366 -18.07 11.45 1.77
N THR A 367 -18.23 12.64 2.34
CA THR A 367 -19.53 13.15 2.85
C THR A 367 -20.68 13.02 1.83
N THR A 368 -20.37 13.08 0.53
CA THR A 368 -21.33 13.00 -0.57
C THR A 368 -21.96 11.64 -0.80
N ARG A 369 -21.43 10.55 -0.23
CA ARG A 369 -22.05 9.21 -0.30
C ARG A 369 -23.20 9.06 0.69
N TYR A 370 -23.12 9.76 1.83
CA TYR A 370 -23.97 9.55 3.01
C TYR A 370 -24.92 10.71 3.34
N ILE A 371 -24.88 11.80 2.56
CA ILE A 371 -25.76 12.95 2.70
C ILE A 371 -26.19 13.41 1.30
N HIS A 372 -27.50 13.50 1.05
CA HIS A 372 -28.03 13.88 -0.26
C HIS A 372 -27.64 15.32 -0.66
N PRO A 373 -27.56 15.64 -1.96
CA PRO A 373 -27.24 16.98 -2.46
C PRO A 373 -28.12 18.11 -1.89
N GLU A 374 -29.39 17.85 -1.57
CA GLU A 374 -30.27 18.83 -0.92
C GLU A 374 -29.92 19.12 0.55
N ASP A 375 -29.23 18.22 1.25
CA ASP A 375 -28.78 18.38 2.65
C ASP A 375 -27.27 18.63 2.77
N LEU A 376 -26.58 18.88 1.67
CA LEU A 376 -25.21 19.37 1.63
C LEU A 376 -25.12 20.89 1.51
N ILE A 377 -23.95 21.43 1.87
CA ILE A 377 -23.46 22.76 1.52
C ILE A 377 -21.98 22.65 1.14
N THR A 378 -21.54 23.34 0.08
CA THR A 378 -20.11 23.44 -0.22
C THR A 378 -19.50 24.68 0.44
N VAL A 379 -18.48 24.48 1.27
CA VAL A 379 -17.69 25.57 1.87
C VAL A 379 -16.32 25.62 1.21
N ARG A 380 -15.94 26.79 0.70
CA ARG A 380 -14.69 27.03 -0.06
C ARG A 380 -13.84 28.10 0.60
N PHE A 381 -12.53 27.92 0.59
CA PHE A 381 -11.55 28.88 1.11
C PHE A 381 -10.66 29.40 -0.03
N ASP A 382 -10.32 30.68 0.06
CA ASP A 382 -9.42 31.39 -0.86
C ASP A 382 -8.47 32.21 0.03
N ILE A 383 -7.29 31.64 0.32
CA ILE A 383 -6.35 32.13 1.33
C ILE A 383 -5.14 32.75 0.64
N LYS A 384 -4.86 34.02 0.98
CA LYS A 384 -3.82 34.82 0.35
C LYS A 384 -2.98 35.59 1.36
N ASP A 385 -1.76 35.96 0.97
CA ASP A 385 -0.83 36.75 1.79
C ASP A 385 -1.10 38.27 1.65
N ALA A 386 -0.27 39.11 2.28
CA ALA A 386 -0.43 40.57 2.18
C ALA A 386 -0.04 41.15 0.80
N PHE A 387 0.56 40.35 -0.08
CA PHE A 387 0.84 40.68 -1.49
C PHE A 387 -0.20 40.08 -2.46
N LEU A 388 -1.28 39.48 -1.93
CA LEU A 388 -2.35 38.78 -2.66
C LEU A 388 -1.87 37.56 -3.47
N GLN A 389 -0.72 36.97 -3.11
CA GLN A 389 -0.29 35.66 -3.59
C GLN A 389 -1.06 34.54 -2.86
N PRO A 390 -1.25 33.36 -3.48
CA PRO A 390 -1.68 32.15 -2.78
C PRO A 390 -0.94 31.88 -1.47
N VAL A 391 -1.64 31.33 -0.47
CA VAL A 391 -1.02 30.68 0.69
C VAL A 391 -1.24 29.18 0.55
N ASP A 392 -0.22 28.52 0.03
CA ASP A 392 -0.12 27.05 -0.09
C ASP A 392 0.14 26.40 1.28
N GLY A 393 -0.40 25.19 1.49
CA GLY A 393 -0.18 24.40 2.72
C GLY A 393 -0.83 24.92 4.00
N ALA A 394 -1.71 25.92 3.95
CA ALA A 394 -2.48 26.37 5.11
C ALA A 394 -3.62 25.38 5.45
N ARG A 395 -3.60 24.84 6.68
CA ARG A 395 -4.57 23.88 7.19
C ARG A 395 -5.88 24.55 7.60
N VAL A 396 -7.00 24.02 7.12
CA VAL A 396 -8.35 24.39 7.56
C VAL A 396 -8.96 23.20 8.30
N VAL A 397 -9.22 23.36 9.60
CA VAL A 397 -9.86 22.35 10.45
C VAL A 397 -11.33 22.70 10.68
N VAL A 398 -12.23 21.76 10.41
CA VAL A 398 -13.68 21.92 10.58
C VAL A 398 -14.12 21.40 11.95
N LEU A 399 -14.78 22.26 12.72
CA LEU A 399 -15.19 22.01 14.11
C LEU A 399 -16.70 22.14 14.28
N VAL A 400 -17.38 21.05 14.64
CA VAL A 400 -18.80 21.01 15.00
C VAL A 400 -19.01 20.93 16.50
N LYS A 401 -20.26 21.12 16.95
CA LYS A 401 -20.64 20.83 18.34
C LYS A 401 -21.08 19.38 18.42
N GLY A 402 -20.28 18.56 19.11
CA GLY A 402 -20.52 17.14 19.29
C GLY A 402 -20.07 16.65 20.67
N PRO A 403 -20.26 15.35 20.98
CA PRO A 403 -19.64 14.76 22.14
C PRO A 403 -18.12 14.88 22.06
N LYS A 404 -17.48 14.94 23.22
CA LYS A 404 -16.04 14.85 23.36
C LYS A 404 -15.68 14.11 24.62
N ASP A 405 -15.16 12.90 24.44
CA ASP A 405 -14.43 12.19 25.48
C ASP A 405 -13.25 13.06 25.97
N ILE A 406 -13.19 13.24 27.28
CA ILE A 406 -12.11 13.90 27.99
C ILE A 406 -11.43 12.99 29.02
N THR A 407 -11.80 11.71 29.15
CA THR A 407 -11.21 10.73 30.08
C THR A 407 -9.70 10.66 29.97
N TYR A 408 -9.13 10.65 28.76
CA TYR A 408 -7.66 10.71 28.59
C TYR A 408 -7.06 12.00 29.20
N TYR A 409 -7.69 13.15 28.95
CA TYR A 409 -7.22 14.44 29.49
C TYR A 409 -7.46 14.58 31.00
N LYS A 410 -8.55 14.01 31.51
CA LYS A 410 -8.91 13.86 32.93
C LYS A 410 -7.82 13.05 33.62
N ASN A 411 -7.50 11.86 33.13
CA ASN A 411 -6.48 10.97 33.67
C ASN A 411 -5.07 11.59 33.59
N LEU A 412 -4.67 12.18 32.44
CA LEU A 412 -3.37 12.83 32.27
C LEU A 412 -3.18 14.09 33.16
N PHE A 413 -4.28 14.78 33.48
CA PHE A 413 -4.24 15.91 34.41
C PHE A 413 -4.23 15.43 35.88
N TRP A 414 -4.97 14.36 36.18
CA TRP A 414 -4.94 13.70 37.48
C TRP A 414 -3.57 13.17 37.84
N GLU A 415 -2.94 12.41 36.93
CA GLU A 415 -1.59 11.83 37.11
C GLU A 415 -0.54 12.90 37.43
N LYS A 416 -0.66 14.10 36.83
CA LYS A 416 0.20 15.26 37.13
C LYS A 416 -0.07 15.86 38.50
N ILE A 417 -1.33 15.96 38.91
CA ILE A 417 -1.71 16.43 40.25
C ILE A 417 -1.28 15.43 41.33
N GLN A 418 -1.44 14.13 41.09
CA GLN A 418 -1.02 13.06 41.98
C GLN A 418 0.51 12.99 42.09
N ASN A 419 1.26 13.11 40.98
CA ASN A 419 2.72 13.27 41.01
C ASN A 419 3.18 14.48 41.85
N VAL A 420 2.48 15.62 41.77
CA VAL A 420 2.79 16.80 42.59
C VAL A 420 2.44 16.58 44.06
N TRP A 421 1.34 15.89 44.34
CA TRP A 421 0.94 15.49 45.69
C TRP A 421 1.98 14.54 46.31
N ASP A 422 2.41 13.51 45.62
CA ASP A 422 3.31 12.48 46.18
C ASP A 422 4.74 12.96 46.37
N ARG A 423 5.17 13.96 45.59
CA ARG A 423 6.43 14.69 45.84
C ARG A 423 6.34 15.68 47.01
N LEU A 424 5.16 15.92 47.59
CA LEU A 424 4.96 16.89 48.68
C LEU A 424 5.44 16.32 50.04
N PRO A 425 6.39 16.98 50.75
CA PRO A 425 6.88 16.52 52.05
C PRO A 425 5.78 16.26 53.09
N ALA A 426 5.95 15.18 53.87
CA ALA A 426 4.95 14.72 54.84
C ALA A 426 4.52 15.77 55.89
N PHE A 427 5.37 16.75 56.23
CA PHE A 427 5.00 17.84 57.14
C PHE A 427 4.06 18.88 56.51
N LEU A 428 3.95 18.92 55.19
CA LEU A 428 2.98 19.74 54.45
C LEU A 428 1.66 18.98 54.21
N LYS A 429 1.69 17.63 54.13
CA LYS A 429 0.51 16.75 54.09
C LYS A 429 -0.24 16.66 55.44
N GLY A 430 -0.49 17.81 56.08
CA GLY A 430 -1.29 17.92 57.29
C GLY A 430 -2.79 17.78 57.01
N LYS A 431 -3.57 17.35 58.02
CA LYS A 431 -5.01 16.97 57.90
C LYS A 431 -5.89 17.91 57.05
N ILE A 432 -5.69 19.23 57.13
CA ILE A 432 -6.48 20.20 56.36
C ILE A 432 -6.18 20.09 54.86
N LEU A 433 -4.91 19.89 54.49
CA LEU A 433 -4.50 19.75 53.09
C LEU A 433 -4.97 18.39 52.52
N THR A 434 -4.91 17.31 53.31
CA THR A 434 -5.43 16.00 52.92
C THR A 434 -6.93 16.06 52.63
N VAL A 435 -7.73 16.64 53.54
CA VAL A 435 -9.18 16.80 53.35
C VAL A 435 -9.53 17.75 52.19
N LEU A 436 -8.63 18.67 51.80
CA LEU A 436 -8.79 19.48 50.59
C LEU A 436 -8.45 18.69 49.32
N PHE A 437 -7.49 17.76 49.38
CA PHE A 437 -7.14 16.87 48.27
C PHE A 437 -8.24 15.81 48.03
N GLU A 438 -8.68 15.12 49.07
CA GLU A 438 -9.81 14.16 49.03
C GLU A 438 -11.11 14.80 48.48
N ARG A 439 -11.34 16.09 48.78
CA ARG A 439 -12.48 16.86 48.24
C ARG A 439 -12.26 17.38 46.83
N PHE A 440 -11.02 17.43 46.36
CA PHE A 440 -10.68 17.75 44.97
C PHE A 440 -10.83 16.48 44.11
N GLU A 441 -10.31 15.35 44.57
CA GLU A 441 -10.52 13.99 44.06
C GLU A 441 -12.00 13.69 43.82
N GLN A 442 -12.84 13.72 44.87
CA GLN A 442 -14.29 13.52 44.78
C GLN A 442 -15.03 14.50 43.84
N ARG A 443 -14.43 15.65 43.52
CA ARG A 443 -14.98 16.62 42.54
C ARG A 443 -14.43 16.42 41.14
N PHE A 444 -13.28 15.78 41.02
CA PHE A 444 -12.60 15.48 39.77
C PHE A 444 -13.17 14.20 39.15
N ASP A 445 -13.39 13.17 39.97
CA ASP A 445 -14.09 11.94 39.58
C ASP A 445 -15.49 12.26 39.04
N ALA A 446 -16.18 13.20 39.69
CA ALA A 446 -17.51 13.70 39.34
C ALA A 446 -17.55 14.64 38.12
N ILE A 447 -16.43 14.88 37.42
CA ILE A 447 -16.43 15.51 36.10
C ILE A 447 -16.90 14.46 35.08
N PRO A 448 -17.96 14.73 34.28
CA PRO A 448 -18.39 13.81 33.24
C PRO A 448 -17.27 13.48 32.26
N ASP A 449 -17.10 12.20 31.97
CA ASP A 449 -16.08 11.66 31.08
C ASP A 449 -16.27 12.10 29.62
N ILE A 450 -17.52 12.34 29.21
CA ILE A 450 -17.87 12.98 27.94
C ILE A 450 -18.47 14.36 28.22
N ILE A 451 -17.97 15.39 27.54
CA ILE A 451 -18.51 16.76 27.58
C ILE A 451 -18.99 17.23 26.21
N ASP A 452 -19.97 18.13 26.24
CA ASP A 452 -20.58 18.72 25.05
C ASP A 452 -19.66 19.83 24.49
N GLY A 453 -18.89 19.52 23.45
CA GLY A 453 -17.65 20.25 23.10
C GLY A 453 -17.61 20.81 21.68
N ARG A 454 -16.43 21.30 21.27
CA ARG A 454 -16.06 21.49 19.86
C ARG A 454 -15.14 20.35 19.44
N THR A 455 -15.61 19.52 18.52
CA THR A 455 -14.97 18.29 18.04
C THR A 455 -14.60 18.47 16.57
N ILE A 456 -13.47 17.89 16.16
CA ILE A 456 -12.98 17.92 14.77
C ILE A 456 -13.78 16.88 13.99
N THR A 457 -14.34 17.26 12.84
CA THR A 457 -15.05 16.31 11.96
C THR A 457 -14.33 16.04 10.65
N ILE A 458 -13.58 17.01 10.12
CA ILE A 458 -12.73 16.88 8.93
C ILE A 458 -11.71 18.03 8.91
N TRP A 459 -10.65 17.91 8.11
CA TRP A 459 -9.71 19.00 7.79
C TRP A 459 -9.21 18.82 6.36
N ASN A 460 -8.63 19.87 5.80
CA ASN A 460 -7.96 19.85 4.50
C ASN A 460 -6.87 20.94 4.50
N TYR A 461 -5.89 20.84 3.63
CA TYR A 461 -4.86 21.85 3.42
C TYR A 461 -5.15 22.61 2.11
N THR A 462 -4.47 23.73 1.89
CA THR A 462 -4.67 24.54 0.69
C THR A 462 -3.69 24.13 -0.41
N ASP A 463 -4.19 24.03 -1.63
CA ASP A 463 -3.43 23.78 -2.85
C ASP A 463 -2.47 24.93 -3.20
N SER A 464 -1.70 24.78 -4.29
CA SER A 464 -0.78 25.83 -4.75
C SER A 464 -1.47 27.13 -5.18
N GLU A 465 -2.78 27.09 -5.48
CA GLU A 465 -3.61 28.28 -5.76
C GLU A 465 -4.20 28.92 -4.49
N GLY A 466 -3.89 28.38 -3.30
CA GLY A 466 -4.29 28.88 -1.99
C GLY A 466 -5.72 28.49 -1.60
N ARG A 467 -6.24 27.38 -2.14
CA ARG A 467 -7.65 26.99 -2.02
C ARG A 467 -7.85 25.61 -1.43
N CYS A 468 -8.98 25.45 -0.76
CA CYS A 468 -9.51 24.15 -0.37
C CYS A 468 -11.03 24.22 -0.26
N SER A 469 -11.69 23.07 -0.27
CA SER A 469 -13.14 22.98 -0.13
C SER A 469 -13.58 21.77 0.67
N PHE A 470 -14.80 21.85 1.18
CA PHE A 470 -15.47 20.79 1.94
C PHE A 470 -16.94 20.67 1.51
N GLN A 471 -17.43 19.45 1.39
CA GLN A 471 -18.86 19.11 1.36
C GLN A 471 -19.31 18.77 2.78
N LEU A 472 -20.25 19.55 3.30
CA LEU A 472 -20.63 19.54 4.71
C LEU A 472 -22.14 19.42 4.89
N GLY A 473 -22.56 18.76 5.97
CA GLY A 473 -23.96 18.63 6.39
C GLY A 473 -24.61 19.99 6.69
N LYS A 474 -25.64 20.34 5.91
CA LYS A 474 -26.35 21.63 5.90
C LYS A 474 -26.97 22.05 7.24
N ASN A 475 -27.16 21.12 8.16
CA ASN A 475 -27.94 21.27 9.39
C ASN A 475 -27.07 21.51 10.65
N HIS A 476 -25.82 21.95 10.46
CA HIS A 476 -24.83 22.21 11.53
C HIS A 476 -24.38 23.67 11.67
N ASP A 477 -23.76 23.98 12.82
CA ASP A 477 -23.36 25.33 13.26
C ASP A 477 -21.81 25.40 13.35
N TYR A 478 -21.15 25.45 12.19
CA TYR A 478 -19.70 25.22 12.03
C TYR A 478 -18.80 26.34 12.57
N LEU A 479 -17.64 25.93 13.07
CA LEU A 479 -16.48 26.77 13.37
C LEU A 479 -15.29 26.24 12.55
N PHE A 480 -14.51 27.13 11.93
CA PHE A 480 -13.34 26.78 11.13
C PHE A 480 -12.10 27.40 11.78
N LEU A 481 -11.07 26.57 11.98
CA LEU A 481 -9.75 26.98 12.44
C LEU A 481 -8.77 26.88 11.28
N ILE A 482 -8.39 28.04 10.74
CA ILE A 482 -7.43 28.20 9.66
C ILE A 482 -6.06 28.47 10.27
N GLN A 483 -5.04 27.74 9.85
CA GLN A 483 -3.68 27.81 10.39
C GLN A 483 -2.61 27.80 9.28
N GLU A 484 -1.59 28.65 9.40
CA GLU A 484 -0.38 28.61 8.56
C GLU A 484 0.86 28.63 9.46
N GLY A 485 1.90 27.91 9.04
CA GLY A 485 3.25 27.95 9.61
C GLY A 485 3.42 27.21 10.94
N ASN A 486 4.45 26.35 11.04
CA ASN A 486 4.71 25.49 12.21
C ASN A 486 3.52 24.58 12.61
N LEU A 487 2.90 23.94 11.61
CA LEU A 487 1.69 23.13 11.77
C LEU A 487 1.94 21.80 12.51
N ARG A 488 1.99 21.89 13.84
CA ARG A 488 1.99 20.71 14.74
C ARG A 488 0.54 20.27 15.03
N LYS A 489 0.19 19.96 16.28
CA LYS A 489 -1.17 19.56 16.67
C LYS A 489 -2.16 20.75 16.52
N PRO A 490 -3.43 20.54 16.07
CA PRO A 490 -4.42 21.60 15.83
C PRO A 490 -4.62 22.62 16.96
N TRP A 491 -4.51 22.16 18.21
CA TRP A 491 -4.71 23.00 19.41
C TRP A 491 -3.47 23.85 19.79
N GLN A 492 -2.35 23.70 19.07
CA GLN A 492 -1.17 24.55 19.21
C GLN A 492 -1.29 25.74 18.24
N LEU A 493 -0.84 26.91 18.69
CA LEU A 493 -0.84 28.12 17.86
C LEU A 493 0.21 27.97 16.74
N ALA A 494 -0.26 28.01 15.51
CA ALA A 494 0.55 28.17 14.31
C ALA A 494 1.10 29.61 14.19
N ARG A 495 1.87 29.92 13.16
CA ARG A 495 2.40 31.28 12.90
C ARG A 495 1.27 32.28 12.65
N HIS A 496 0.30 31.92 11.81
CA HIS A 496 -0.97 32.63 11.67
C HIS A 496 -2.13 31.70 12.07
N ASN A 497 -3.11 32.24 12.79
CA ASN A 497 -4.32 31.51 13.18
C ASN A 497 -5.54 32.42 12.95
N VAL A 498 -6.54 31.93 12.21
CA VAL A 498 -7.76 32.68 11.88
C VAL A 498 -8.98 31.81 12.16
N LEU A 499 -9.98 32.38 12.85
CA LEU A 499 -11.27 31.74 13.05
C LEU A 499 -12.32 32.28 12.08
N ARG A 500 -13.16 31.38 11.55
CA ARG A 500 -14.40 31.69 10.83
C ARG A 500 -15.54 30.84 11.40
N SER A 501 -16.78 31.25 11.20
CA SER A 501 -17.96 30.47 11.63
C SER A 501 -19.07 30.58 10.58
N LEU A 502 -19.86 29.52 10.46
CA LEU A 502 -20.98 29.44 9.52
C LEU A 502 -22.23 28.99 10.28
N LYS A 503 -23.29 29.78 10.17
CA LYS A 503 -24.61 29.53 10.75
C LYS A 503 -25.73 29.50 9.69
N THR A 504 -25.36 29.69 8.43
CA THR A 504 -26.28 29.80 7.29
C THR A 504 -26.23 28.50 6.50
N ARG A 505 -27.40 27.91 6.24
CA ARG A 505 -27.59 26.61 5.59
C ARG A 505 -27.46 26.68 4.05
N THR A 506 -26.39 27.31 3.59
CA THR A 506 -26.10 27.62 2.17
C THR A 506 -24.60 27.62 1.93
N ASP A 507 -24.19 27.30 0.70
CA ASP A 507 -22.82 27.45 0.18
C ASP A 507 -22.12 28.72 0.65
N LYS A 508 -20.83 28.60 0.95
CA LYS A 508 -20.03 29.73 1.45
C LYS A 508 -18.60 29.74 0.94
N GLU A 509 -18.23 30.83 0.28
CA GLU A 509 -16.83 31.18 0.04
C GLU A 509 -16.30 32.08 1.18
N PHE A 510 -15.12 31.75 1.71
CA PHE A 510 -14.34 32.55 2.65
C PHE A 510 -13.02 33.00 2.02
N LYS A 511 -12.99 34.22 1.51
CA LYS A 511 -11.75 34.90 1.13
C LYS A 511 -11.03 35.40 2.39
N ILE A 512 -9.77 35.03 2.58
CA ILE A 512 -8.95 35.32 3.77
C ILE A 512 -7.62 35.90 3.32
N VAL A 513 -7.24 37.04 3.91
CA VAL A 513 -5.90 37.61 3.77
C VAL A 513 -5.17 37.43 5.10
N LEU A 514 -4.04 36.73 5.08
CA LEU A 514 -3.10 36.63 6.19
C LEU A 514 -2.10 37.80 6.12
N LEU A 515 -1.65 38.27 7.28
CA LEU A 515 -0.69 39.38 7.36
C LEU A 515 0.77 38.91 7.23
N ASP A 516 1.01 37.95 6.33
CA ASP A 516 2.36 37.55 5.97
C ASP A 516 2.95 38.49 4.92
N VAL A 517 4.24 38.78 5.07
CA VAL A 517 5.07 39.62 4.21
C VAL A 517 6.46 38.99 3.95
N SER A 518 6.70 37.74 4.35
CA SER A 518 7.99 37.07 4.10
C SER A 518 8.23 36.76 2.63
N GLN A 519 7.20 36.31 1.90
CA GLN A 519 7.31 35.96 0.48
C GLN A 519 6.96 37.13 -0.43
N ARG A 520 7.87 38.11 -0.51
CA ARG A 520 7.71 39.25 -1.43
C ARG A 520 7.97 38.81 -2.89
N PRO A 521 6.98 38.89 -3.80
CA PRO A 521 7.17 38.44 -5.18
C PRO A 521 8.20 39.28 -5.95
N GLN A 522 8.96 38.61 -6.81
CA GLN A 522 9.93 39.23 -7.72
C GLN A 522 9.20 40.04 -8.80
N ARG A 523 9.80 41.14 -9.26
CA ARG A 523 9.17 42.02 -10.26
C ARG A 523 9.46 41.54 -11.69
N ILE A 524 8.50 40.85 -12.28
CA ILE A 524 8.56 40.34 -13.66
C ILE A 524 7.95 41.34 -14.65
N THR A 525 8.50 41.41 -15.86
CA THR A 525 7.89 42.07 -17.03
C THR A 525 7.64 41.02 -18.10
N ARG A 526 6.39 40.66 -18.39
CA ARG A 526 6.08 39.65 -19.42
C ARG A 526 6.08 40.26 -20.83
N ARG A 527 6.58 39.51 -21.82
CA ARG A 527 6.63 39.86 -23.26
C ARG A 527 6.52 38.60 -24.13
N ASP A 528 6.27 38.79 -25.42
CA ASP A 528 6.51 37.77 -26.45
C ASP A 528 8.01 37.72 -26.80
N ILE A 529 8.54 36.53 -27.11
CA ILE A 529 9.95 36.34 -27.45
C ILE A 529 10.34 37.10 -28.74
N PRO A 530 11.58 37.58 -28.89
CA PRO A 530 12.06 38.10 -30.17
C PRO A 530 12.08 36.98 -31.23
N LEU A 531 11.33 37.16 -32.32
CA LEU A 531 11.25 36.20 -33.42
C LEU A 531 12.63 35.98 -34.10
N GLY A 532 12.84 34.76 -34.58
CA GLY A 532 14.00 34.37 -35.38
C GLY A 532 13.92 32.89 -35.79
N ASP A 533 15.08 32.32 -36.13
CA ASP A 533 15.18 31.07 -36.90
C ASP A 533 15.47 29.81 -36.05
N CYS A 534 15.40 29.93 -34.71
CA CYS A 534 15.49 28.80 -33.77
C CYS A 534 14.09 28.42 -33.27
N LEU A 535 13.68 27.17 -33.53
CA LEU A 535 12.39 26.62 -33.11
C LEU A 535 12.55 25.80 -31.83
N PHE A 536 11.92 26.24 -30.75
CA PHE A 536 11.74 25.44 -29.54
C PHE A 536 10.37 24.75 -29.58
N HIS A 537 10.33 23.43 -29.38
CA HIS A 537 9.10 22.69 -29.10
C HIS A 537 9.16 22.14 -27.67
N LEU A 538 8.33 22.69 -26.78
CA LEU A 538 8.23 22.27 -25.38
C LEU A 538 6.89 21.55 -25.18
N SER A 539 6.93 20.36 -24.59
CA SER A 539 5.74 19.70 -24.03
C SER A 539 6.00 19.27 -22.59
N PHE A 540 5.04 19.43 -21.69
CA PHE A 540 5.15 18.93 -20.31
C PHE A 540 3.79 18.63 -19.66
N SER A 541 3.85 17.75 -18.66
CA SER A 541 2.78 17.40 -17.71
C SER A 541 3.33 17.43 -16.29
N SER A 542 2.55 17.90 -15.32
CA SER A 542 2.97 17.98 -13.92
C SER A 542 1.96 17.38 -12.94
N HIS A 543 2.48 16.60 -12.00
CA HIS A 543 1.79 16.04 -10.85
C HIS A 543 2.31 16.72 -9.57
N ALA A 544 1.51 16.81 -8.52
CA ALA A 544 1.89 17.57 -7.33
C ALA A 544 1.38 16.94 -6.04
N TYR A 545 2.12 17.13 -4.94
CA TYR A 545 1.76 16.59 -3.64
C TYR A 545 2.26 17.45 -2.47
N GLN A 546 1.66 17.26 -1.30
CA GLN A 546 2.10 17.84 -0.03
C GLN A 546 2.54 16.73 0.94
N LEU A 547 3.57 17.01 1.74
CA LEU A 547 4.00 16.14 2.84
C LEU A 547 3.27 16.56 4.12
N GLU A 548 2.12 15.93 4.37
CA GLU A 548 1.21 16.31 5.45
C GLU A 548 1.52 15.59 6.76
N THR A 549 1.73 16.35 7.84
CA THR A 549 1.80 15.77 9.19
C THR A 549 0.40 15.42 9.70
N HIS A 550 0.04 14.14 9.68
CA HIS A 550 -1.23 13.69 10.21
C HIS A 550 -1.31 13.89 11.73
N PHE A 551 -2.26 14.71 12.21
CA PHE A 551 -2.13 15.26 13.56
C PHE A 551 -2.48 14.30 14.70
N ILE A 552 -3.14 13.16 14.46
CA ILE A 552 -3.41 12.18 15.53
C ILE A 552 -2.12 11.37 15.75
N THR A 553 -1.76 10.55 14.75
CA THR A 553 -0.60 9.63 14.75
C THR A 553 0.76 10.35 14.75
N GLY A 554 0.86 11.54 14.15
CA GLY A 554 2.10 12.29 13.99
C GLY A 554 3.02 11.79 12.86
N GLY A 555 2.59 10.82 12.06
CA GLY A 555 3.29 10.42 10.83
C GLY A 555 3.15 11.47 9.73
N ILE A 556 4.02 11.39 8.73
CA ILE A 556 3.95 12.25 7.54
C ILE A 556 3.54 11.39 6.35
N GLY A 557 2.43 11.75 5.70
CA GLY A 557 1.89 11.10 4.50
C GLY A 557 2.06 11.97 3.24
N ARG A 558 1.83 11.39 2.05
CA ARG A 558 1.96 12.08 0.76
C ARG A 558 0.57 12.34 0.17
N HIS A 559 0.06 13.55 0.32
CA HIS A 559 -1.25 13.95 -0.18
C HIS A 559 -1.11 14.52 -1.60
N GLU A 560 -1.55 13.80 -2.63
CA GLU A 560 -1.60 14.33 -4.01
C GLU A 560 -2.56 15.53 -4.09
N THR A 561 -2.20 16.58 -4.81
CA THR A 561 -2.94 17.84 -4.86
C THR A 561 -2.84 18.49 -6.25
N PHE A 562 -3.54 19.60 -6.46
CA PHE A 562 -3.32 20.42 -7.66
C PHE A 562 -2.05 21.27 -7.50
N GLY A 563 -1.15 21.16 -8.47
CA GLY A 563 0.00 22.02 -8.64
C GLY A 563 0.23 22.30 -10.12
N ALA A 564 0.18 23.58 -10.48
CA ALA A 564 0.65 24.08 -11.76
C ALA A 564 2.11 24.57 -11.61
N ILE A 565 2.88 24.52 -12.70
CA ILE A 565 4.23 25.09 -12.75
C ILE A 565 4.23 26.37 -13.59
N GLU A 566 4.98 27.39 -13.17
CA GLU A 566 5.23 28.55 -14.03
C GLU A 566 6.40 28.23 -14.96
N CYS A 567 6.16 28.34 -16.27
CA CYS A 567 7.17 28.18 -17.31
C CYS A 567 7.41 29.51 -18.02
N PHE A 568 8.68 29.84 -18.29
CA PHE A 568 9.05 31.06 -19.03
C PHE A 568 10.45 30.99 -19.64
N PHE A 569 10.68 31.78 -20.69
CA PHE A 569 11.96 31.95 -21.37
C PHE A 569 12.68 33.23 -20.89
N VAL A 570 14.00 33.21 -20.76
CA VAL A 570 14.83 34.42 -20.54
C VAL A 570 16.15 34.35 -21.31
N ASP A 571 16.64 35.51 -21.76
CA ASP A 571 18.03 35.69 -22.20
C ASP A 571 19.00 35.72 -21.01
N GLU A 572 20.31 35.60 -21.27
CA GLU A 572 21.39 35.64 -20.26
C GLU A 572 21.27 36.83 -19.28
N GLU A 573 21.02 38.06 -19.76
CA GLU A 573 20.95 39.22 -18.85
C GLU A 573 19.74 39.10 -17.90
N ASN A 574 18.61 38.64 -18.43
CA ASN A 574 17.40 38.42 -17.65
C ASN A 574 17.49 37.17 -16.75
N PHE A 575 18.26 36.15 -17.12
CA PHE A 575 18.59 35.00 -16.28
C PHE A 575 19.43 35.40 -15.07
N GLN A 576 20.53 36.14 -15.29
CA GLN A 576 21.37 36.67 -14.21
C GLN A 576 20.57 37.61 -13.28
N ARG A 577 19.59 38.34 -13.82
CA ARG A 577 18.66 39.17 -13.03
C ARG A 577 17.61 38.35 -12.29
N TYR A 578 17.14 37.24 -12.86
CA TYR A 578 16.26 36.28 -12.20
C TYR A 578 16.95 35.69 -10.96
N ILE A 579 18.07 34.97 -11.13
CA ILE A 579 18.75 34.25 -10.03
C ILE A 579 19.33 35.18 -8.95
N THR A 580 19.54 36.47 -9.25
CA THR A 580 19.96 37.48 -8.24
C THR A 580 18.80 38.27 -7.62
N GLY A 581 17.55 37.80 -7.76
CA GLY A 581 16.37 38.39 -7.12
C GLY A 581 15.98 39.79 -7.63
N LYS A 582 16.53 40.22 -8.77
CA LYS A 582 16.29 41.55 -9.36
C LYS A 582 15.03 41.53 -10.21
N ALA A 583 14.55 42.71 -10.60
CA ALA A 583 13.49 42.82 -11.60
C ALA A 583 14.01 42.35 -12.98
N PHE A 584 13.26 41.51 -13.68
CA PHE A 584 13.67 40.94 -14.97
C PHE A 584 12.50 40.89 -15.98
N THR A 585 12.81 40.55 -17.23
CA THR A 585 11.87 40.38 -18.34
C THR A 585 11.73 38.89 -18.61
N ALA A 586 10.50 38.37 -18.61
CA ALA A 586 10.19 36.98 -18.95
C ALA A 586 9.49 36.95 -20.31
N PHE A 587 9.94 36.08 -21.21
CA PHE A 587 9.36 35.86 -22.53
C PHE A 587 8.47 34.62 -22.51
N ASN A 588 7.35 34.66 -23.24
CA ASN A 588 6.38 33.56 -23.36
C ASN A 588 6.07 32.89 -22.00
N SER A 589 5.77 33.71 -20.98
CA SER A 589 5.56 33.27 -19.60
C SER A 589 4.10 32.89 -19.36
N PHE A 590 3.89 31.66 -18.88
CA PHE A 590 2.58 31.09 -18.55
C PHE A 590 2.68 30.17 -17.31
N GLU A 591 1.53 29.74 -16.81
CA GLU A 591 1.40 28.87 -15.64
C GLU A 591 0.37 27.79 -15.99
N ALA A 592 0.75 26.52 -15.88
CA ALA A 592 -0.08 25.39 -16.28
C ALA A 592 0.34 24.09 -15.59
N ALA A 593 -0.58 23.13 -15.46
CA ALA A 593 -0.25 21.76 -15.07
C ALA A 593 0.08 20.86 -16.28
N ASN A 594 -0.32 21.26 -17.49
CA ASN A 594 -0.01 20.57 -18.74
C ASN A 594 0.07 21.62 -19.86
N ALA A 595 1.08 21.57 -20.72
CA ALA A 595 1.20 22.48 -21.86
C ALA A 595 2.05 21.89 -22.99
N THR A 596 1.71 22.27 -24.23
CA THR A 596 2.55 22.09 -25.41
C THR A 596 2.66 23.44 -26.12
N LEU A 597 3.89 23.86 -26.44
CA LEU A 597 4.21 25.19 -26.94
C LEU A 597 5.34 25.12 -27.97
N SER A 598 5.10 25.67 -29.17
CA SER A 598 6.13 25.86 -30.19
C SER A 598 6.45 27.34 -30.35
N VAL A 599 7.74 27.71 -30.34
CA VAL A 599 8.19 29.11 -30.38
C VAL A 599 9.36 29.30 -31.33
N LEU A 600 9.25 30.25 -32.25
CA LEU A 600 10.36 30.74 -33.07
C LEU A 600 11.05 31.92 -32.37
N ALA A 601 12.33 31.76 -32.06
CA ALA A 601 13.14 32.68 -31.28
C ALA A 601 14.42 33.10 -32.02
N SER A 602 14.94 34.29 -31.69
CA SER A 602 16.23 34.78 -32.20
C SER A 602 17.38 33.86 -31.79
N HIS A 603 18.31 33.60 -32.70
CA HIS A 603 19.46 32.70 -32.50
C HIS A 603 20.49 33.30 -31.52
N GLN A 604 20.27 33.06 -30.23
CA GLN A 604 21.11 33.45 -29.09
C GLN A 604 20.91 32.46 -27.93
N ASP A 605 21.71 32.56 -26.88
CA ASP A 605 21.53 31.75 -25.67
C ASP A 605 20.17 32.04 -25.01
N TRP A 606 19.44 30.97 -24.68
CA TRP A 606 18.11 31.00 -24.08
C TRP A 606 18.03 30.07 -22.88
N TYR A 607 17.37 30.53 -21.82
CA TYR A 607 17.04 29.72 -20.66
C TYR A 607 15.53 29.48 -20.61
N VAL A 608 15.11 28.22 -20.67
CA VAL A 608 13.75 27.80 -20.32
C VAL A 608 13.75 27.51 -18.83
N VAL A 609 12.85 28.12 -18.06
CA VAL A 609 12.80 27.98 -16.59
C VAL A 609 11.43 27.44 -16.17
N PHE A 610 11.46 26.35 -15.40
CA PHE A 610 10.33 25.83 -14.64
C PHE A 610 10.48 26.29 -13.19
N ARG A 611 9.45 26.92 -12.61
CA ARG A 611 9.52 27.48 -11.25
C ARG A 611 8.37 27.02 -10.37
N ASN A 612 8.71 26.33 -9.28
CA ASN A 612 7.77 25.99 -8.23
C ASN A 612 7.75 27.11 -7.17
N TYR A 613 6.76 27.99 -7.24
CA TYR A 613 6.54 29.06 -6.26
C TYR A 613 5.89 28.60 -4.95
N ALA A 614 5.43 27.34 -4.86
CA ALA A 614 4.71 26.82 -3.72
C ALA A 614 5.58 26.76 -2.44
N GLN A 615 4.95 26.61 -1.29
CA GLN A 615 5.57 26.74 0.05
C GLN A 615 5.57 25.42 0.85
N ALA A 616 4.73 24.47 0.45
CA ALA A 616 4.57 23.12 0.97
C ALA A 616 4.36 22.08 -0.15
N THR A 617 3.81 22.49 -1.30
CA THR A 617 3.58 21.61 -2.46
C THR A 617 4.86 21.34 -3.25
N PHE A 618 5.19 20.06 -3.41
CA PHE A 618 6.17 19.53 -4.36
C PHE A 618 5.49 19.35 -5.72
N VAL A 619 6.22 19.58 -6.81
CA VAL A 619 5.69 19.40 -8.18
C VAL A 619 6.65 18.53 -8.97
N THR A 620 6.20 17.34 -9.35
CA THR A 620 6.88 16.47 -10.32
C THR A 620 6.50 16.95 -11.72
N VAL A 621 7.48 17.15 -12.60
CA VAL A 621 7.29 17.60 -13.99
C VAL A 621 7.97 16.62 -14.93
N ASP A 622 7.17 15.91 -15.72
CA ASP A 622 7.63 15.20 -16.91
C ASP A 622 7.59 16.16 -18.09
N PHE A 623 8.71 16.32 -18.81
CA PHE A 623 8.79 17.22 -19.94
C PHE A 623 9.70 16.69 -21.06
N SER A 624 9.43 17.17 -22.27
CA SER A 624 10.31 17.07 -23.44
C SER A 624 10.53 18.47 -24.03
N LEU A 625 11.78 18.81 -24.33
CA LEU A 625 12.16 20.02 -25.06
C LEU A 625 13.01 19.65 -26.27
N ASP A 626 12.44 19.84 -27.47
CA ASP A 626 13.13 19.71 -28.75
C ASP A 626 13.58 21.11 -29.22
N VAL A 627 14.76 21.18 -29.83
CA VAL A 627 15.27 22.41 -30.45
C VAL A 627 15.73 22.16 -31.88
N SER A 628 15.12 22.87 -32.82
CA SER A 628 15.41 22.78 -34.25
C SER A 628 15.93 24.11 -34.81
N VAL A 629 16.96 24.09 -35.64
CA VAL A 629 17.57 25.31 -36.22
C VAL A 629 17.97 25.09 -37.68
N GLN A 630 18.26 26.18 -38.40
CA GLN A 630 18.85 26.10 -39.73
C GLN A 630 20.38 25.96 -39.63
N THR A 631 20.87 24.71 -39.65
CA THR A 631 22.29 24.34 -39.63
C THR A 631 22.68 23.52 -40.87
N THR A 632 23.99 23.40 -41.11
CA THR A 632 24.60 22.38 -41.99
C THR A 632 25.79 21.68 -41.31
N ASP A 633 25.96 21.90 -40.01
CA ASP A 633 26.91 21.17 -39.17
C ASP A 633 26.21 19.90 -38.65
N ASP A 634 26.95 18.80 -38.53
CA ASP A 634 26.36 17.53 -38.06
C ASP A 634 26.25 17.49 -36.53
N HIS A 635 25.09 17.10 -36.04
CA HIS A 635 24.81 16.89 -34.62
C HIS A 635 24.33 15.46 -34.38
N VAL A 636 24.72 14.89 -33.25
CA VAL A 636 24.17 13.67 -32.66
C VAL A 636 24.17 13.82 -31.15
N GLN A 637 23.14 13.29 -30.49
CA GLN A 637 23.00 13.35 -29.04
C GLN A 637 22.24 12.13 -28.52
N ILE A 638 22.71 11.52 -27.44
CA ILE A 638 21.95 10.52 -26.66
C ILE A 638 20.98 11.27 -25.72
N VAL A 639 19.74 10.81 -25.64
CA VAL A 639 18.67 11.40 -24.81
C VAL A 639 18.20 10.43 -23.72
N THR A 640 18.22 9.12 -24.02
CA THR A 640 17.77 8.06 -23.12
C THR A 640 18.81 6.93 -23.11
N PRO A 641 19.17 6.34 -21.96
CA PRO A 641 18.66 6.63 -20.61
C PRO A 641 19.25 7.91 -19.98
N ASP A 642 18.45 8.58 -19.13
CA ASP A 642 18.82 9.81 -18.42
C ASP A 642 19.40 9.54 -17.01
N THR A 643 19.94 10.58 -16.37
CA THR A 643 20.67 10.51 -15.09
C THR A 643 19.96 11.19 -13.92
N THR A 644 18.64 11.41 -13.99
CA THR A 644 17.88 12.09 -12.92
C THR A 644 17.79 11.26 -11.63
N LEU A 645 17.50 9.97 -11.76
CA LEU A 645 17.43 9.03 -10.64
C LEU A 645 18.83 8.59 -10.19
N PHE A 646 19.61 8.02 -11.11
CA PHE A 646 20.95 7.47 -10.87
C PHE A 646 22.05 8.28 -11.56
N ALA A 647 23.20 8.47 -10.89
CA ALA A 647 24.37 9.15 -11.46
C ALA A 647 24.97 8.46 -12.69
N THR A 648 24.80 7.14 -12.78
CA THR A 648 25.05 6.28 -13.95
C THR A 648 23.81 5.40 -14.06
N PRO A 649 23.07 5.38 -15.19
CA PRO A 649 21.81 4.64 -15.28
C PRO A 649 22.03 3.15 -15.03
N LEU A 650 21.22 2.59 -14.14
CA LEU A 650 21.44 1.29 -13.51
C LEU A 650 20.36 0.30 -13.94
N PHE A 651 20.75 -0.82 -14.55
CA PHE A 651 19.82 -1.83 -15.08
C PHE A 651 20.22 -3.23 -14.63
N ASN A 652 19.22 -4.10 -14.42
CA ASN A 652 19.47 -5.51 -14.18
C ASN A 652 19.76 -6.23 -15.52
N ALA A 653 20.95 -6.83 -15.61
CA ALA A 653 21.42 -7.54 -16.79
C ALA A 653 20.50 -8.74 -17.11
N GLY A 654 20.00 -8.78 -18.34
CA GLY A 654 18.85 -9.59 -18.76
C GLY A 654 17.70 -8.75 -19.30
N ASP A 655 17.52 -7.53 -18.79
CA ASP A 655 16.44 -6.62 -19.20
C ASP A 655 16.69 -5.92 -20.54
N THR A 656 15.62 -5.30 -21.04
CA THR A 656 15.64 -4.53 -22.28
C THR A 656 15.87 -3.04 -21.98
N VAL A 657 17.04 -2.52 -22.35
CA VAL A 657 17.37 -1.09 -22.24
C VAL A 657 16.97 -0.38 -23.51
N HIS A 658 16.08 0.60 -23.41
CA HIS A 658 15.74 1.49 -24.53
C HIS A 658 16.76 2.63 -24.61
N ILE A 659 17.46 2.71 -25.74
CA ILE A 659 18.42 3.78 -26.04
C ILE A 659 17.81 4.64 -27.13
N SER A 660 17.78 5.95 -26.95
CA SER A 660 17.21 6.87 -27.96
C SER A 660 17.88 8.22 -27.92
N GLY A 661 17.82 8.93 -29.04
CA GLY A 661 18.49 10.21 -29.22
C GLY A 661 18.06 10.95 -30.48
N VAL A 662 18.79 12.01 -30.80
CA VAL A 662 18.57 12.83 -32.00
C VAL A 662 19.81 12.90 -32.87
N ALA A 663 19.63 13.14 -34.17
CA ALA A 663 20.69 13.35 -35.14
C ALA A 663 20.23 14.18 -36.35
N THR A 664 21.18 14.86 -37.02
CA THR A 664 20.92 15.61 -38.26
C THR A 664 21.20 14.83 -39.54
N THR A 665 21.84 13.65 -39.43
CA THR A 665 22.15 12.74 -40.54
C THR A 665 20.99 11.76 -40.78
N ASP A 666 20.91 11.14 -41.96
CA ASP A 666 19.88 10.12 -42.26
C ASP A 666 20.07 8.80 -41.46
N VAL A 667 21.29 8.58 -40.92
CA VAL A 667 21.75 7.34 -40.26
C VAL A 667 22.77 7.69 -39.16
N VAL A 668 22.78 6.90 -38.08
CA VAL A 668 23.85 6.89 -37.07
C VAL A 668 24.38 5.47 -36.81
N PHE A 669 25.60 5.37 -36.29
CA PHE A 669 26.28 4.13 -35.97
C PHE A 669 26.45 3.98 -34.45
N LEU A 670 25.74 3.04 -33.85
CA LEU A 670 25.84 2.73 -32.42
C LEU A 670 26.93 1.67 -32.18
N SER A 671 27.69 1.80 -31.09
CA SER A 671 28.68 0.80 -30.65
C SER A 671 28.78 0.71 -29.13
N PHE A 672 29.10 -0.49 -28.64
CA PHE A 672 29.23 -0.78 -27.20
C PHE A 672 30.70 -1.07 -26.86
N ASP A 673 31.21 -0.41 -25.82
CA ASP A 673 32.60 -0.49 -25.33
C ASP A 673 33.66 -0.26 -26.43
N HIS A 674 33.28 0.56 -27.42
CA HIS A 674 33.96 0.82 -28.70
C HIS A 674 34.41 -0.46 -29.46
N HIS A 675 33.66 -1.57 -29.34
CA HIS A 675 33.90 -2.77 -30.17
C HIS A 675 33.76 -2.46 -31.67
N PRO A 676 34.50 -3.17 -32.56
CA PRO A 676 34.51 -2.88 -34.00
C PRO A 676 33.25 -3.34 -34.76
N GLY A 677 32.18 -3.71 -34.05
CA GLY A 677 30.87 -3.98 -34.60
C GLY A 677 29.95 -2.78 -34.37
N THR A 678 29.76 -1.95 -35.39
CA THR A 678 28.77 -0.88 -35.37
C THR A 678 27.40 -1.39 -35.81
N ILE A 679 26.36 -0.82 -35.21
CA ILE A 679 24.95 -1.08 -35.53
C ILE A 679 24.43 0.14 -36.27
N GLU A 680 23.91 -0.07 -37.47
CA GLU A 680 23.33 0.98 -38.32
C GLU A 680 21.89 1.26 -37.87
N CYS A 681 21.65 2.46 -37.32
CA CYS A 681 20.34 2.93 -36.87
C CYS A 681 19.84 4.01 -37.83
N PRO A 682 18.66 3.85 -38.47
CA PRO A 682 18.07 4.91 -39.27
C PRO A 682 17.61 6.07 -38.38
N VAL A 683 17.61 7.28 -38.93
CA VAL A 683 17.07 8.48 -38.29
C VAL A 683 15.77 8.84 -38.98
N GLU A 684 14.65 8.87 -38.24
CA GLU A 684 13.33 9.23 -38.75
C GLU A 684 12.85 10.51 -38.05
N ASP A 685 12.44 11.51 -38.84
CA ASP A 685 12.07 12.87 -38.39
C ASP A 685 13.08 13.58 -37.45
N GLY A 686 14.36 13.15 -37.48
CA GLY A 686 15.46 13.68 -36.66
C GLY A 686 15.74 12.89 -35.38
N GLU A 687 15.00 11.82 -35.12
CA GLU A 687 15.15 10.95 -33.95
C GLU A 687 15.67 9.56 -34.34
N TRP A 688 16.40 8.91 -33.44
CA TRP A 688 16.85 7.52 -33.59
C TRP A 688 16.62 6.74 -32.30
N SER A 689 16.44 5.43 -32.42
CA SER A 689 16.27 4.53 -31.27
C SER A 689 16.89 3.15 -31.52
N TYR A 690 17.26 2.49 -30.43
CA TYR A 690 17.77 1.12 -30.41
C TYR A 690 17.32 0.41 -29.14
N VAL A 691 16.96 -0.87 -29.29
CA VAL A 691 16.44 -1.71 -28.21
C VAL A 691 17.53 -2.74 -27.85
N TRP A 692 18.23 -2.51 -26.75
CA TRP A 692 19.32 -3.39 -26.31
C TRP A 692 18.83 -4.43 -25.31
N HIS A 693 18.74 -5.69 -25.74
CA HIS A 693 18.47 -6.81 -24.85
C HIS A 693 19.77 -7.24 -24.16
N THR A 694 19.92 -6.94 -22.87
CA THR A 694 21.17 -7.16 -22.10
C THR A 694 21.39 -8.62 -21.66
N SER A 695 20.69 -9.57 -22.25
CA SER A 695 20.72 -10.99 -21.89
C SER A 695 22.05 -11.65 -22.27
N GLY A 696 22.91 -11.87 -21.27
CA GLY A 696 24.23 -12.49 -21.44
C GLY A 696 25.37 -11.51 -21.78
N GLU A 697 25.11 -10.21 -21.65
CA GLU A 697 26.17 -9.19 -21.59
C GLU A 697 26.95 -9.33 -20.27
N PRO A 698 28.23 -8.92 -20.19
CA PRO A 698 28.98 -8.96 -18.94
C PRO A 698 28.45 -7.93 -17.92
N LEU A 699 28.75 -8.13 -16.64
CA LEU A 699 28.42 -7.15 -15.59
C LEU A 699 29.46 -6.03 -15.53
N GLY A 700 28.99 -4.82 -15.22
CA GLY A 700 29.82 -3.63 -15.05
C GLY A 700 29.37 -2.42 -15.87
N ALA A 701 30.25 -1.43 -15.96
CA ALA A 701 29.99 -0.20 -16.69
C ALA A 701 30.22 -0.40 -18.20
N HIS A 702 29.16 -0.26 -18.99
CA HIS A 702 29.18 -0.28 -20.44
C HIS A 702 29.16 1.13 -21.00
N ARG A 703 30.07 1.43 -21.92
CA ARG A 703 29.98 2.65 -22.73
C ARG A 703 29.08 2.42 -23.94
N ILE A 704 28.17 3.36 -24.15
CA ILE A 704 27.40 3.52 -25.38
C ILE A 704 28.05 4.68 -26.15
N THR A 705 28.61 4.42 -27.33
CA THR A 705 29.12 5.46 -28.24
C THR A 705 28.25 5.47 -29.50
N VAL A 706 27.70 6.63 -29.86
CA VAL A 706 26.99 6.86 -31.13
C VAL A 706 27.81 7.79 -32.01
N GLU A 707 27.96 7.47 -33.31
CA GLU A 707 28.78 8.21 -34.26
C GLU A 707 28.03 8.43 -35.59
N THR A 708 28.18 9.62 -36.19
CA THR A 708 27.66 9.98 -37.53
C THR A 708 28.60 9.49 -38.64
N ASP A 709 28.15 9.49 -39.90
CA ASP A 709 29.03 9.15 -41.03
C ASP A 709 30.17 10.18 -41.27
N THR A 710 30.08 11.35 -40.65
CA THR A 710 31.10 12.42 -40.65
C THR A 710 32.01 12.44 -39.41
N ALA A 711 31.87 11.46 -38.51
CA ALA A 711 32.65 11.29 -37.27
C ALA A 711 32.43 12.38 -36.19
N VAL A 712 31.24 12.96 -36.13
CA VAL A 712 30.71 13.59 -34.90
C VAL A 712 30.09 12.49 -34.03
N SER A 713 30.42 12.47 -32.73
CA SER A 713 30.04 11.40 -31.81
C SER A 713 29.56 11.92 -30.45
N ASP A 714 28.67 11.17 -29.80
CA ASP A 714 28.28 11.36 -28.40
C ASP A 714 28.44 10.05 -27.60
N GLU A 715 28.65 10.15 -26.29
CA GLU A 715 28.96 9.02 -25.41
C GLU A 715 28.17 9.05 -24.10
N SER A 716 27.51 7.94 -23.78
CA SER A 716 26.87 7.68 -22.49
C SER A 716 27.49 6.45 -21.82
N THR A 717 27.25 6.26 -20.53
CA THR A 717 27.69 5.09 -19.78
C THR A 717 26.55 4.60 -18.90
N VAL A 718 26.27 3.30 -18.96
CA VAL A 718 25.27 2.63 -18.11
C VAL A 718 25.95 1.53 -17.30
N LEU A 719 25.35 1.16 -16.18
CA LEU A 719 25.86 0.11 -15.30
C LEU A 719 24.90 -1.08 -15.34
N LEU A 720 25.40 -2.21 -15.83
CA LEU A 720 24.73 -3.49 -15.76
C LEU A 720 25.13 -4.21 -14.47
N ILE A 721 24.13 -4.50 -13.63
CA ILE A 721 24.27 -5.33 -12.43
C ILE A 721 23.48 -6.61 -12.58
N ASP A 722 23.90 -7.65 -11.86
CA ASP A 722 23.01 -8.77 -11.58
C ASP A 722 22.47 -8.62 -10.15
N ALA A 723 21.15 -8.65 -10.06
CA ALA A 723 20.37 -8.30 -8.89
C ALA A 723 19.03 -9.08 -8.80
N ARG A 724 18.89 -10.19 -9.55
CA ARG A 724 17.71 -11.07 -9.50
C ARG A 724 18.06 -12.40 -8.83
N PRO A 725 17.39 -12.79 -7.73
CA PRO A 725 17.62 -14.09 -7.11
C PRO A 725 17.39 -15.27 -8.07
N PRO A 726 18.19 -16.35 -7.95
CA PRO A 726 18.11 -17.50 -8.85
C PRO A 726 16.77 -18.22 -8.69
N THR A 727 16.17 -18.69 -9.79
CA THR A 727 14.99 -19.56 -9.74
C THR A 727 15.36 -20.96 -9.25
N LEU A 728 14.53 -21.59 -8.40
CA LEU A 728 14.80 -22.90 -7.79
C LEU A 728 13.56 -23.82 -7.83
N SER A 729 13.80 -25.10 -8.09
CA SER A 729 12.81 -26.19 -8.05
C SER A 729 13.44 -27.48 -7.52
N ILE A 730 12.65 -28.31 -6.82
CA ILE A 730 13.08 -29.60 -6.26
C ILE A 730 12.29 -30.72 -6.94
N ASP A 731 12.97 -31.60 -7.68
CA ASP A 731 12.37 -32.72 -8.41
C ASP A 731 12.22 -33.97 -7.51
N SER A 732 13.14 -34.16 -6.55
CA SER A 732 13.22 -35.31 -5.66
C SER A 732 13.88 -34.93 -4.32
N PRO A 733 13.35 -35.37 -3.17
CA PRO A 733 12.01 -35.95 -3.00
C PRO A 733 10.92 -34.92 -3.34
N VAL A 734 9.75 -35.40 -3.76
CA VAL A 734 8.53 -34.56 -3.78
C VAL A 734 8.15 -34.16 -2.36
N ASP A 735 7.36 -33.11 -2.22
CA ASP A 735 6.89 -32.66 -0.91
C ASP A 735 5.96 -33.69 -0.23
N ASP A 736 5.97 -33.69 1.11
CA ASP A 736 5.33 -34.67 2.00
C ASP A 736 5.57 -36.15 1.64
N ALA A 737 6.75 -36.46 1.09
CA ALA A 737 7.16 -37.82 0.77
C ALA A 737 7.41 -38.68 2.03
N ILE A 738 7.09 -39.99 1.92
CA ILE A 738 7.55 -40.99 2.89
C ILE A 738 8.82 -41.65 2.35
N LEU A 739 9.89 -41.68 3.15
CA LEU A 739 11.17 -42.28 2.78
C LEU A 739 11.56 -43.40 3.75
N GLU A 740 12.23 -44.43 3.22
CA GLU A 740 12.90 -45.46 4.02
C GLU A 740 14.37 -45.07 4.28
N LYS A 741 15.01 -45.73 5.25
CA LYS A 741 16.45 -45.54 5.52
C LYS A 741 17.32 -45.99 4.36
N GLY A 742 18.39 -45.24 4.12
CA GLY A 742 19.42 -45.56 3.13
C GLY A 742 19.87 -44.32 2.37
N LEU A 743 20.26 -44.51 1.11
CA LEU A 743 20.72 -43.43 0.23
C LEU A 743 19.54 -42.76 -0.49
N LEU A 744 19.18 -41.56 -0.05
CA LEU A 744 18.27 -40.66 -0.75
C LEU A 744 19.03 -39.94 -1.88
N LEU A 745 18.46 -39.91 -3.09
CA LEU A 745 18.87 -39.00 -4.15
C LEU A 745 17.98 -37.76 -4.11
N ILE A 746 18.58 -36.64 -3.69
CA ILE A 746 17.98 -35.31 -3.74
C ILE A 746 18.39 -34.68 -5.09
N SER A 747 17.46 -34.07 -5.81
CA SER A 747 17.77 -33.43 -7.10
C SER A 747 16.73 -32.38 -7.48
N GLY A 748 17.13 -31.44 -8.34
CA GLY A 748 16.22 -30.46 -8.91
C GLY A 748 16.88 -29.63 -10.00
N ASN A 749 16.20 -28.55 -10.37
CA ASN A 749 16.67 -27.60 -11.39
C ASN A 749 16.71 -26.20 -10.77
N SER A 750 17.67 -25.40 -11.19
CA SER A 750 17.72 -23.97 -10.87
C SER A 750 18.29 -23.19 -12.05
N SER A 751 17.89 -21.93 -12.19
CA SER A 751 18.26 -21.10 -13.35
C SER A 751 18.36 -19.62 -12.97
N ASP A 752 19.31 -18.94 -13.60
CA ASP A 752 19.77 -17.61 -13.24
C ASP A 752 20.23 -16.86 -14.51
N ASN A 753 20.22 -15.53 -14.50
CA ASN A 753 20.61 -14.70 -15.64
C ASN A 753 22.13 -14.55 -15.81
N HIS A 754 22.95 -14.68 -14.75
CA HIS A 754 24.42 -14.58 -14.83
C HIS A 754 25.16 -15.84 -14.38
N GLY A 755 24.62 -16.57 -13.41
CA GLY A 755 25.08 -17.91 -13.08
C GLY A 755 24.88 -18.27 -11.61
N ILE A 756 24.69 -19.57 -11.39
CA ILE A 756 24.61 -20.15 -10.05
C ILE A 756 26.01 -20.60 -9.64
N ASP A 757 26.54 -20.05 -8.54
CA ASP A 757 27.82 -20.46 -7.96
C ASP A 757 27.69 -21.85 -7.32
N HIS A 758 26.68 -22.03 -6.46
CA HIS A 758 26.40 -23.31 -5.82
C HIS A 758 24.93 -23.50 -5.41
N VAL A 759 24.59 -24.73 -5.05
CA VAL A 759 23.31 -25.09 -4.42
C VAL A 759 23.62 -25.79 -3.09
N GLU A 760 23.13 -25.22 -2.00
CA GLU A 760 23.16 -25.79 -0.67
C GLU A 760 21.92 -26.65 -0.43
N VAL A 761 22.11 -27.79 0.24
CA VAL A 761 21.04 -28.66 0.70
C VAL A 761 21.23 -28.90 2.20
N THR A 762 20.22 -28.56 2.99
CA THR A 762 20.21 -28.68 4.44
C THR A 762 19.12 -29.64 4.89
N ILE A 763 19.48 -30.57 5.77
CA ILE A 763 18.53 -31.40 6.53
C ILE A 763 18.80 -31.14 8.01
N ASP A 764 17.75 -30.75 8.73
CA ASP A 764 17.78 -30.17 10.09
C ASP A 764 18.76 -29.00 10.25
N THR A 765 20.02 -29.31 10.59
CA THR A 765 21.07 -28.36 10.97
C THR A 765 22.40 -28.67 10.25
N ILE A 766 22.39 -29.63 9.32
CA ILE A 766 23.57 -30.05 8.57
C ILE A 766 23.35 -29.62 7.12
N THR A 767 24.23 -28.74 6.62
CA THR A 767 24.26 -28.29 5.22
C THR A 767 25.32 -29.05 4.42
N ARG A 768 25.05 -29.29 3.14
CA ARG A 768 25.98 -29.91 2.17
C ARG A 768 25.81 -29.27 0.80
N LEU A 769 26.90 -29.10 0.06
CA LEU A 769 26.86 -28.66 -1.34
C LEU A 769 26.39 -29.80 -2.26
N ALA A 770 25.50 -29.48 -3.20
CA ALA A 770 25.11 -30.39 -4.28
C ALA A 770 26.20 -30.50 -5.37
N SER A 771 26.04 -31.49 -6.24
CA SER A 771 26.87 -31.67 -7.45
C SER A 771 26.12 -31.17 -8.69
N GLY A 772 26.74 -30.23 -9.39
CA GLY A 772 26.08 -29.46 -10.47
C GLY A 772 25.28 -28.28 -9.91
N THR A 773 25.00 -27.30 -10.76
CA THR A 773 24.25 -26.07 -10.40
C THR A 773 22.91 -26.02 -11.12
N THR A 774 22.87 -25.79 -12.44
CA THR A 774 21.61 -25.74 -13.23
C THR A 774 20.76 -27.01 -13.12
N ARG A 775 21.44 -28.17 -13.06
CA ARG A 775 20.87 -29.47 -12.71
C ARG A 775 21.69 -30.06 -11.59
N TRP A 776 21.24 -29.81 -10.38
CA TRP A 776 21.94 -30.15 -9.16
C TRP A 776 21.41 -31.48 -8.60
N ASN A 777 22.29 -32.25 -7.96
CA ASN A 777 21.90 -33.45 -7.23
C ASN A 777 22.85 -33.73 -6.05
N LEU A 778 22.32 -34.37 -5.01
CA LEU A 778 23.06 -34.78 -3.82
C LEU A 778 22.57 -36.15 -3.35
N THR A 779 23.51 -37.07 -3.11
CA THR A 779 23.20 -38.31 -2.39
C THR A 779 23.35 -38.08 -0.89
N TRP A 780 22.28 -38.31 -0.12
CA TRP A 780 22.28 -38.24 1.34
C TRP A 780 22.08 -39.62 1.95
N ASP A 781 22.86 -39.96 2.99
CA ASP A 781 22.67 -41.19 3.75
C ASP A 781 21.81 -40.89 4.98
N LEU A 782 20.62 -41.50 5.03
CA LEU A 782 19.63 -41.37 6.10
C LEU A 782 19.76 -42.50 7.14
N THR A 783 20.71 -43.43 6.99
CA THR A 783 20.81 -44.65 7.83
C THR A 783 20.96 -44.35 9.32
N ASP A 784 21.76 -43.34 9.67
CA ASP A 784 22.02 -42.95 11.07
C ASP A 784 21.03 -41.90 11.61
N LEU A 785 20.10 -41.39 10.80
CA LEU A 785 19.06 -40.46 11.28
C LEU A 785 17.99 -41.21 12.09
N PRO A 786 17.42 -40.60 13.15
CA PRO A 786 16.16 -41.05 13.75
C PRO A 786 15.02 -41.20 12.73
N LEU A 787 13.96 -41.92 13.10
CA LEU A 787 12.70 -41.89 12.36
C LEU A 787 11.88 -40.67 12.85
N GLY A 788 11.18 -40.00 11.93
CA GLY A 788 10.47 -38.75 12.21
C GLY A 788 10.30 -37.86 10.98
N ASP A 789 9.76 -36.66 11.21
CA ASP A 789 9.63 -35.63 10.18
C ASP A 789 10.91 -34.81 10.04
N TYR A 790 11.27 -34.50 8.80
CA TYR A 790 12.44 -33.73 8.42
C TYR A 790 12.06 -32.57 7.50
N SER A 791 12.72 -31.44 7.69
CA SER A 791 12.71 -30.32 6.75
C SER A 791 13.89 -30.43 5.80
N LEU A 792 13.60 -30.44 4.50
CA LEU A 792 14.59 -30.35 3.42
C LEU A 792 14.59 -28.91 2.91
N VAL A 793 15.57 -28.14 3.38
CA VAL A 793 15.78 -26.76 2.94
C VAL A 793 16.82 -26.78 1.84
N VAL A 794 16.48 -26.28 0.65
CA VAL A 794 17.42 -26.15 -0.48
C VAL A 794 17.56 -24.68 -0.82
N THR A 795 18.79 -24.20 -0.93
CA THR A 795 19.09 -22.81 -1.29
C THR A 795 19.98 -22.77 -2.52
N ALA A 796 19.54 -22.08 -3.56
CA ALA A 796 20.41 -21.71 -4.69
C ALA A 796 21.07 -20.36 -4.37
N VAL A 797 22.36 -20.25 -4.67
CA VAL A 797 23.16 -19.03 -4.51
C VAL A 797 23.78 -18.67 -5.85
N ASP A 798 23.53 -17.47 -6.33
CA ASP A 798 24.10 -16.96 -7.58
C ASP A 798 25.56 -16.50 -7.44
N THR A 799 26.16 -16.01 -8.52
CA THR A 799 27.55 -15.51 -8.53
C THR A 799 27.75 -14.17 -7.80
N GLN A 800 26.67 -13.47 -7.44
CA GLN A 800 26.67 -12.19 -6.72
C GLN A 800 26.42 -12.38 -5.21
N GLY A 801 25.81 -13.50 -4.82
CA GLY A 801 25.46 -13.88 -3.46
C GLY A 801 23.99 -13.66 -3.08
N LEU A 802 23.07 -13.44 -4.03
CA LEU A 802 21.63 -13.45 -3.72
C LEU A 802 21.15 -14.91 -3.60
N VAL A 803 20.03 -15.09 -2.90
CA VAL A 803 19.57 -16.43 -2.51
C VAL A 803 18.08 -16.65 -2.75
N THR A 804 17.75 -17.83 -3.26
CA THR A 804 16.37 -18.36 -3.24
C THR A 804 16.36 -19.69 -2.51
N THR A 805 15.45 -19.81 -1.56
CA THR A 805 15.29 -20.98 -0.69
C THR A 805 13.92 -21.60 -0.86
N ASN A 806 13.89 -22.88 -1.23
CA ASN A 806 12.69 -23.71 -1.22
C ASN A 806 12.75 -24.71 -0.06
N ILE A 807 11.58 -25.08 0.47
CA ILE A 807 11.46 -26.08 1.54
C ILE A 807 10.48 -27.16 1.09
N HIS A 808 10.89 -28.42 1.16
CA HIS A 808 9.99 -29.59 1.17
C HIS A 808 10.07 -30.24 2.56
N THR A 809 9.04 -30.97 2.98
CA THR A 809 9.08 -31.84 4.17
C THR A 809 8.99 -33.32 3.78
N PHE A 810 9.55 -34.20 4.61
CA PHE A 810 9.43 -35.65 4.39
C PHE A 810 9.39 -36.42 5.72
N ALA A 811 8.71 -37.56 5.72
CA ALA A 811 8.64 -38.48 6.85
C ALA A 811 9.58 -39.68 6.64
N LEU A 812 10.62 -39.80 7.47
CA LEU A 812 11.54 -40.93 7.47
C LEU A 812 10.99 -42.06 8.35
N ASN A 813 10.57 -43.17 7.74
CA ASN A 813 9.83 -44.26 8.38
C ASN A 813 10.41 -45.65 8.06
N GLU A 814 10.04 -46.66 8.85
CA GLU A 814 10.40 -48.08 8.63
C GLU A 814 9.21 -48.99 8.91
N SER A 815 9.05 -50.06 8.11
CA SER A 815 7.98 -51.03 8.31
C SER A 815 8.12 -51.79 9.63
N GLY A 816 7.05 -51.85 10.42
CA GLY A 816 6.95 -52.76 11.58
C GLY A 816 6.83 -52.09 12.95
N GLN A 817 6.91 -50.76 13.04
CA GLN A 817 6.54 -50.02 14.25
C GLN A 817 5.01 -49.89 14.38
N SER A 818 4.51 -49.83 15.61
CA SER A 818 3.07 -49.62 15.90
C SER A 818 2.79 -48.17 16.29
N TRP A 819 3.22 -47.24 15.45
CA TRP A 819 3.02 -45.80 15.60
C TRP A 819 1.75 -45.32 14.88
N GLY A 820 1.39 -44.07 15.16
CA GLY A 820 0.29 -43.38 14.49
C GLY A 820 -0.45 -42.40 15.41
N PRO A 821 -1.49 -41.73 14.87
CA PRO A 821 -2.35 -40.85 15.64
C PRO A 821 -3.12 -41.57 16.76
N GLN A 822 -3.45 -40.83 17.81
CA GLN A 822 -4.38 -41.23 18.86
C GLN A 822 -5.46 -40.17 19.02
N ILE A 823 -6.71 -40.58 18.89
CA ILE A 823 -7.88 -39.74 19.21
C ILE A 823 -8.20 -40.00 20.68
N LEU A 824 -7.96 -38.98 21.52
CA LEU A 824 -8.13 -39.04 22.98
C LEU A 824 -9.57 -38.72 23.40
N ASP A 825 -10.24 -37.83 22.66
CA ASP A 825 -11.62 -37.40 22.89
C ASP A 825 -12.27 -36.97 21.56
N LEU A 826 -13.59 -37.11 21.47
CA LEU A 826 -14.42 -36.74 20.31
C LEU A 826 -15.81 -36.33 20.80
N PHE A 827 -16.12 -35.04 20.76
CA PHE A 827 -17.36 -34.46 21.28
C PHE A 827 -17.93 -33.39 20.34
N HIS A 828 -19.09 -32.83 20.68
CA HIS A 828 -19.72 -31.74 19.96
C HIS A 828 -20.23 -30.67 20.94
N THR A 829 -20.43 -29.45 20.45
CA THR A 829 -21.04 -28.34 21.19
C THR A 829 -22.09 -27.61 20.34
N PRO A 830 -23.14 -27.02 20.95
CA PRO A 830 -23.56 -27.20 22.34
C PRO A 830 -24.11 -28.61 22.61
N SER A 831 -24.22 -29.01 23.88
CA SER A 831 -24.67 -30.36 24.27
C SER A 831 -26.19 -30.57 24.25
N ASN A 832 -26.96 -29.48 24.21
CA ASN A 832 -28.38 -29.47 23.91
C ASN A 832 -28.53 -28.82 22.53
N LEU A 833 -29.04 -29.54 21.55
CA LEU A 833 -29.05 -29.11 20.15
C LEU A 833 -30.47 -28.75 19.68
N THR A 834 -30.64 -27.53 19.21
CA THR A 834 -31.83 -27.04 18.51
C THR A 834 -31.53 -26.80 17.04
N ASN A 835 -32.56 -26.63 16.20
CA ASN A 835 -32.39 -26.23 14.80
C ASN A 835 -31.78 -24.84 14.57
N THR A 836 -31.55 -24.06 15.63
CA THR A 836 -30.85 -22.77 15.61
C THR A 836 -29.44 -22.85 16.22
N SER A 837 -29.07 -24.01 16.78
CA SER A 837 -27.76 -24.21 17.40
C SER A 837 -26.68 -24.30 16.33
N ASN A 838 -25.58 -23.58 16.53
CA ASN A 838 -24.39 -23.73 15.69
C ASN A 838 -23.60 -24.95 16.18
N VAL A 839 -23.54 -26.01 15.37
CA VAL A 839 -22.95 -27.28 15.78
C VAL A 839 -21.47 -27.31 15.42
N ILE A 840 -20.61 -27.43 16.43
CA ILE A 840 -19.17 -27.61 16.26
C ILE A 840 -18.79 -28.99 16.77
N ILE A 841 -18.02 -29.75 15.98
CA ILE A 841 -17.46 -31.05 16.38
C ILE A 841 -15.98 -30.88 16.68
N PHE A 842 -15.53 -31.44 17.81
CA PHE A 842 -14.18 -31.34 18.33
C PHE A 842 -13.53 -32.70 18.50
N ALA A 843 -12.27 -32.82 18.08
CA ALA A 843 -11.42 -33.98 18.27
C ALA A 843 -10.11 -33.58 18.96
N ASN A 844 -9.83 -34.22 20.11
CA ASN A 844 -8.53 -34.13 20.76
C ASN A 844 -7.64 -35.22 20.16
N VAL A 845 -6.73 -34.83 19.26
CA VAL A 845 -5.87 -35.75 18.51
C VAL A 845 -4.41 -35.49 18.84
N THR A 846 -3.68 -36.54 19.17
CA THR A 846 -2.22 -36.54 19.38
C THR A 846 -1.56 -37.65 18.55
N THR A 847 -0.26 -37.85 18.70
CA THR A 847 0.51 -38.92 18.04
C THR A 847 1.27 -39.76 19.07
N THR A 848 1.52 -41.03 18.76
CA THR A 848 2.46 -41.88 19.51
C THR A 848 3.73 -42.24 18.74
N GLY A 849 3.87 -41.70 17.52
CA GLY A 849 5.10 -41.77 16.74
C GLY A 849 5.89 -40.46 16.77
N PRO A 850 7.02 -40.41 16.05
CA PRO A 850 7.79 -39.20 15.80
C PRO A 850 7.20 -38.31 14.69
N PHE A 851 6.06 -38.70 14.12
CA PHE A 851 5.39 -38.08 12.97
C PHE A 851 4.29 -37.11 13.43
N ARG A 852 4.29 -35.89 12.88
CA ARG A 852 3.24 -34.89 13.14
C ARG A 852 1.92 -35.31 12.51
N LEU A 853 0.82 -34.77 13.04
CA LEU A 853 -0.49 -34.91 12.40
C LEU A 853 -0.52 -34.10 11.09
N HIS A 854 -1.12 -34.66 10.05
CA HIS A 854 -1.15 -34.08 8.70
C HIS A 854 -2.59 -33.75 8.26
N HIS A 855 -3.52 -34.70 8.38
CA HIS A 855 -4.93 -34.48 8.04
C HIS A 855 -5.86 -35.12 9.06
N ILE A 856 -6.95 -34.43 9.40
CA ILE A 856 -7.94 -34.91 10.35
C ILE A 856 -9.31 -34.75 9.69
N VAL A 857 -9.84 -35.86 9.16
CA VAL A 857 -11.10 -35.87 8.42
C VAL A 857 -12.25 -36.27 9.34
N LEU A 858 -13.22 -35.37 9.52
CA LEU A 858 -14.52 -35.64 10.09
C LEU A 858 -15.43 -36.28 9.04
N PHE A 859 -16.12 -37.35 9.41
CA PHE A 859 -17.22 -37.93 8.64
C PHE A 859 -18.53 -37.75 9.40
N CYS A 860 -19.59 -37.37 8.70
CA CYS A 860 -20.94 -37.23 9.23
C CYS A 860 -21.94 -37.97 8.31
N ASP A 861 -22.63 -38.97 8.87
CA ASP A 861 -23.72 -39.71 8.25
C ASP A 861 -25.07 -39.21 8.81
N ASN A 862 -25.97 -38.80 7.91
CA ASN A 862 -27.33 -38.34 8.26
C ASN A 862 -28.41 -39.41 8.05
N GLY A 863 -28.00 -40.66 7.75
CA GLY A 863 -28.87 -41.79 7.42
C GLY A 863 -29.30 -41.84 5.95
N THR A 864 -28.88 -40.87 5.11
CA THR A 864 -29.13 -40.86 3.66
C THR A 864 -27.84 -40.69 2.84
N GLU A 865 -26.86 -39.95 3.36
CA GLU A 865 -25.54 -39.75 2.78
C GLU A 865 -24.48 -39.60 3.88
N THR A 866 -23.23 -39.86 3.54
CA THR A 866 -22.07 -39.56 4.40
C THR A 866 -21.24 -38.45 3.76
N VAL A 867 -21.10 -37.33 4.45
CA VAL A 867 -20.27 -36.19 4.02
C VAL A 867 -18.98 -36.16 4.84
N SER A 868 -17.87 -35.79 4.21
CA SER A 868 -16.55 -35.66 4.84
C SER A 868 -16.06 -34.21 4.82
N TYR A 869 -15.48 -33.76 5.93
CA TYR A 869 -14.91 -32.42 6.09
C TYR A 869 -13.50 -32.52 6.68
N GLU A 870 -12.56 -31.72 6.20
CA GLU A 870 -11.29 -31.51 6.92
C GLU A 870 -11.56 -30.70 8.20
N MET A 871 -10.93 -31.08 9.31
CA MET A 871 -11.01 -30.36 10.59
C MET A 871 -9.81 -29.42 10.72
N TYR A 872 -10.09 -28.15 11.04
CA TYR A 872 -9.07 -27.13 11.27
C TYR A 872 -8.58 -27.16 12.71
N ARG A 873 -7.36 -26.70 12.97
CA ARG A 873 -6.80 -26.66 14.32
C ARG A 873 -7.05 -25.30 14.96
N TYR A 874 -8.06 -25.23 15.80
CA TYR A 874 -8.44 -24.00 16.52
C TYR A 874 -7.54 -23.76 17.72
N GLY A 875 -7.38 -22.51 18.15
CA GLY A 875 -6.65 -22.09 19.35
C GLY A 875 -5.13 -22.25 19.30
N ASP A 876 -4.53 -22.36 18.10
CA ASP A 876 -3.15 -22.82 17.91
C ASP A 876 -2.17 -21.77 17.34
N PHE A 877 -2.65 -20.64 16.82
CA PHE A 877 -1.86 -19.67 16.05
C PHE A 877 -1.83 -18.26 16.67
N PRO A 878 -1.15 -18.05 17.83
CA PRO A 878 -0.47 -19.04 18.65
C PRO A 878 -1.39 -19.67 19.71
N ILE A 879 -0.85 -20.62 20.48
CA ILE A 879 -1.51 -21.14 21.67
C ILE A 879 -1.58 -20.06 22.75
N GLN A 880 -2.79 -19.64 23.13
CA GLN A 880 -3.02 -18.54 24.07
C GLN A 880 -4.14 -18.82 25.08
N THR A 881 -4.03 -18.24 26.27
CA THR A 881 -5.09 -18.21 27.29
C THR A 881 -6.06 -17.08 26.99
N ARG A 882 -7.37 -17.34 27.11
CA ARG A 882 -8.45 -16.36 26.91
C ARG A 882 -8.25 -15.06 27.70
N HIS A 883 -8.75 -13.96 27.17
CA HIS A 883 -8.80 -12.69 27.89
C HIS A 883 -9.80 -12.72 29.07
N GLU A 884 -9.60 -11.89 30.10
CA GLU A 884 -10.49 -11.86 31.27
C GLU A 884 -11.91 -11.35 30.95
N GLU A 885 -12.08 -10.59 29.85
CA GLU A 885 -13.40 -10.12 29.38
C GLU A 885 -14.11 -11.08 28.42
N ASP A 886 -13.47 -12.15 27.93
CA ASP A 886 -14.13 -13.20 27.13
C ASP A 886 -15.17 -13.93 28.01
N PRO A 887 -16.47 -13.98 27.65
CA PRO A 887 -17.46 -14.72 28.45
C PRO A 887 -17.21 -16.23 28.50
N LEU A 888 -16.34 -16.76 27.63
CA LEU A 888 -15.84 -18.13 27.68
C LEU A 888 -14.54 -18.28 28.51
N TYR A 889 -14.00 -17.24 29.16
CA TYR A 889 -12.73 -17.23 29.92
C TYR A 889 -12.52 -18.43 30.87
N ASN A 890 -13.61 -18.91 31.49
CA ASN A 890 -13.58 -20.06 32.42
C ASN A 890 -13.53 -21.44 31.71
N LEU A 891 -13.51 -21.48 30.38
CA LEU A 891 -13.39 -22.67 29.54
C LEU A 891 -11.97 -22.78 28.97
N SER A 892 -11.56 -24.00 28.61
CA SER A 892 -10.25 -24.18 27.97
C SER A 892 -10.16 -23.50 26.61
N ASN A 893 -8.94 -23.15 26.23
CA ASN A 893 -8.54 -22.74 24.88
C ASN A 893 -7.31 -23.54 24.40
N HIS A 894 -7.09 -24.74 24.95
CA HIS A 894 -6.06 -25.62 24.43
C HIS A 894 -6.42 -26.12 23.03
N PRO A 895 -5.45 -26.25 22.11
CA PRO A 895 -5.73 -26.60 20.73
C PRO A 895 -6.50 -27.90 20.57
N LEU A 896 -7.51 -27.85 19.69
CA LEU A 896 -8.31 -29.00 19.27
C LEU A 896 -8.51 -28.92 17.76
N TYR A 897 -8.72 -30.08 17.12
CA TYR A 897 -9.26 -30.11 15.78
C TYR A 897 -10.75 -29.86 15.86
N GLY A 898 -11.23 -28.84 15.15
CA GLY A 898 -12.61 -28.37 15.13
C GLY A 898 -13.17 -28.35 13.70
N LYS A 899 -14.48 -28.54 13.59
CA LYS A 899 -15.23 -28.25 12.36
C LYS A 899 -16.60 -27.68 12.71
N GLU A 900 -16.94 -26.53 12.15
CA GLU A 900 -18.26 -25.93 12.26
C GLU A 900 -19.18 -26.48 11.15
N LEU A 901 -20.30 -27.09 11.54
CA LEU A 901 -21.32 -27.64 10.63
C LEU A 901 -22.48 -26.67 10.37
N GLY A 902 -22.54 -25.53 11.06
CA GLY A 902 -23.65 -24.60 10.98
C GLY A 902 -24.90 -25.13 11.71
N GLN A 903 -26.07 -24.86 11.14
CA GLN A 903 -27.38 -25.19 11.71
C GLN A 903 -27.98 -26.42 11.00
N LEU A 904 -28.51 -27.37 11.78
CA LEU A 904 -29.06 -28.65 11.30
C LEU A 904 -30.58 -28.71 11.49
N LEU A 905 -31.27 -29.59 10.77
CA LEU A 905 -32.74 -29.65 10.80
C LEU A 905 -33.25 -30.43 12.03
N ALA A 906 -34.32 -29.94 12.65
CA ALA A 906 -34.97 -30.61 13.79
C ALA A 906 -35.37 -32.05 13.44
N GLY A 907 -35.14 -32.97 14.37
CA GLY A 907 -35.37 -34.40 14.20
C GLY A 907 -34.32 -35.15 13.36
N GLN A 908 -33.28 -34.49 12.85
CA GLN A 908 -32.14 -35.21 12.27
C GLN A 908 -31.34 -35.93 13.37
N ILE A 909 -30.90 -37.15 13.05
CA ILE A 909 -29.90 -37.89 13.81
C ILE A 909 -28.63 -37.86 12.96
N ILE A 910 -27.52 -37.37 13.52
CA ILE A 910 -26.21 -37.39 12.87
C ILE A 910 -25.33 -38.39 13.61
N THR A 911 -24.77 -39.34 12.88
CA THR A 911 -23.69 -40.22 13.35
C THR A 911 -22.38 -39.73 12.78
N TYR A 912 -21.36 -39.56 13.63
CA TYR A 912 -20.09 -38.95 13.22
C TYR A 912 -18.88 -39.67 13.81
N TRP A 913 -17.78 -39.69 13.05
CA TRP A 913 -16.49 -40.23 13.47
C TRP A 913 -15.35 -39.45 12.80
N VAL A 914 -14.14 -39.59 13.35
CA VAL A 914 -12.95 -38.90 12.84
C VAL A 914 -11.91 -39.92 12.39
N VAL A 915 -11.26 -39.65 11.26
CA VAL A 915 -10.05 -40.33 10.78
C VAL A 915 -8.90 -39.34 10.87
N ALA A 916 -7.96 -39.58 11.79
CA ALA A 916 -6.71 -38.84 11.86
C ALA A 916 -5.61 -39.55 11.06
N VAL A 917 -4.75 -38.77 10.41
CA VAL A 917 -3.63 -39.22 9.56
C VAL A 917 -2.37 -38.44 9.95
N ASP A 918 -1.25 -39.14 10.15
CA ASP A 918 0.06 -38.50 10.33
C ASP A 918 0.82 -38.31 9.00
N THR A 919 1.94 -37.58 9.04
CA THR A 919 2.83 -37.34 7.88
C THR A 919 3.34 -38.63 7.23
N ALA A 920 3.61 -39.67 8.04
CA ALA A 920 3.95 -41.01 7.59
C ALA A 920 2.75 -41.85 7.10
N ARG A 921 1.57 -41.22 6.97
CA ARG A 921 0.29 -41.79 6.51
C ARG A 921 -0.24 -42.95 7.36
N ASN A 922 0.19 -43.07 8.62
CA ASN A 922 -0.47 -43.95 9.59
C ASN A 922 -1.84 -43.35 9.93
N THR A 923 -2.87 -44.20 9.96
CA THR A 923 -4.27 -43.76 10.14
C THR A 923 -4.89 -44.27 11.43
N LYS A 924 -5.68 -43.45 12.11
CA LYS A 924 -6.50 -43.86 13.25
C LYS A 924 -7.94 -43.35 13.11
N GLN A 925 -8.89 -44.26 13.10
CA GLN A 925 -10.32 -43.95 13.22
C GLN A 925 -10.77 -43.96 14.69
N SER A 926 -11.73 -43.10 15.04
CA SER A 926 -12.52 -43.15 16.27
C SER A 926 -13.63 -44.21 16.20
N GLU A 927 -14.23 -44.53 17.35
CA GLU A 927 -15.58 -45.09 17.35
C GLU A 927 -16.60 -44.03 16.88
N PRO A 928 -17.74 -44.41 16.28
CA PRO A 928 -18.80 -43.46 15.93
C PRO A 928 -19.54 -42.93 17.16
N SER A 929 -19.68 -41.61 17.24
CA SER A 929 -20.57 -40.90 18.15
C SER A 929 -21.87 -40.52 17.42
N SER A 930 -22.90 -40.07 18.14
CA SER A 930 -24.13 -39.57 17.51
C SER A 930 -24.86 -38.55 18.39
N PHE A 931 -25.61 -37.65 17.76
CA PHE A 931 -26.54 -36.72 18.42
C PHE A 931 -27.87 -36.63 17.66
N THR A 932 -28.83 -35.93 18.25
CA THR A 932 -30.14 -35.63 17.65
C THR A 932 -30.44 -34.14 17.85
N ILE A 933 -31.08 -33.51 16.87
CA ILE A 933 -31.58 -32.13 16.98
C ILE A 933 -33.02 -32.18 17.52
N ASP A 934 -33.29 -31.50 18.63
CA ASP A 934 -34.63 -31.39 19.24
C ASP A 934 -35.57 -30.44 18.46
#